data_AF-A0A0W8CWP5-F1
#
_entry.id   AF-A0A0W8CWP5-F1
#
_cell.length_a   1.000
_cell.length_b   1.000
_cell.length_c   1.000
_cell.angle_alpha   90.00
_cell.angle_beta   90.00
_cell.angle_gamma   90.00
#
_symmetry.space_group_name_H-M   'P 1'
#
loop_
_entity.id
_entity.type
_entity.pdbx_description
1 polymer ?
#
loop_
_entity_poly.entity_id
_entity_poly.type
_entity_poly.pdbx_seq_one_letter_code
_entity_poly.pdbx_strand_id
1 'polypeptide(L)'
;MPNLMSKEHLGLLFEYATVGLVYGLLPETIYPFMQQYLNCSGSQVAAAKQLVVLPWSFKVFYGILSDCRPIFGYRRRPYMLIGWTICIIMLLVMAIMPIGKPYYTVASDRDVAVADYTDEIRARINYDAPSEGAKYVIIMFFAAFGYVMADVCADSITVELAQREPIDKRGKTQSCIYTVRTVMVIFGELLTGFFFNGEEYGGDFDFSLSFPQLMIIVTVLSLPVLPMTWYFIKEEKVERADFKEYISGFWNLLCCRAVYQVIAYNFFANIFADFTYTASTPVASYMVDVTPINSTVSDILSNLLFMFGIMITSKWGLHWNWRWMIVCTAATVIVADCAVAMIVVWDIFRNQWFWLGPPIVVQLPYGVGWIISTFVTVELAQLGNEAAVYGLITTVTNVAAPFATSLTLLVDGPFNITNDRVKEDDHSVRMDITYTIIIMYAAMVFAWVFLFLLPKQKEDAQRILREGGKSKILGGVTVAYLTFAIIWSILTNVLAIFDIAAAKQLVILPWSFKVFYGILSDCRPIFGYRRRPYMLIGWTICIAMLLIMAIMPIGKPYYTVASDRDVAVADYTDEIRARINYDAPSEGAKYVIIMLFAACGYVLSDVCADSITCELAQQEPIDKRGKTQSAIYVVRTALVIFGELLTGFCFNGEDYGGDFNFSLSFPQLMIIVTVLSLPVLPMTWYFIHEEKSEPANFRQYINDFWDLMCSRAVYQVIAYNFFAGIFNTITYTASSPVASYMVDVTPINSTVSDILSNLLFMAGIMITSKWGLHWNWRWMILATGAVVIVVDCAVAMMVVWDVFRNQWFWLGPPIVVQLPYGVGWIISTYVVVELAQVGNEAAVYGLITTVSNVAQPFATSLTLLMDGPFDITNDRVKEDDHSVRMDITYTIIIMYSCMAFSWVFLYWLPKQKEETQELLRKGGHSKLIGGITVFYLVFAIIWSIMTNIMAIFDSTSCLIIAGGTGC
;
A
#
# COMPACT_ATOMS: atom_id res chain seq x y z
N MET A 1 37.94 -3.07 23.95
CA MET A 1 37.34 -2.39 22.79
C MET A 1 37.28 -3.40 21.66
N PRO A 2 36.12 -3.61 21.02
CA PRO A 2 36.01 -4.55 19.90
C PRO A 2 36.96 -4.13 18.77
N ASN A 3 37.67 -5.10 18.20
CA ASN A 3 38.52 -4.87 17.04
C ASN A 3 37.72 -5.23 15.77
N LEU A 4 37.26 -4.21 15.04
CA LEU A 4 36.47 -4.40 13.83
C LEU A 4 37.23 -5.10 12.69
N MET A 5 38.56 -5.01 12.69
CA MET A 5 39.42 -5.68 11.70
C MET A 5 39.75 -7.14 12.07
N SER A 6 39.23 -7.63 13.20
CA SER A 6 39.40 -9.04 13.58
C SER A 6 38.53 -9.95 12.70
N LYS A 7 38.98 -11.20 12.51
CA LYS A 7 38.27 -12.20 11.69
C LYS A 7 36.80 -12.40 12.10
N GLU A 8 36.48 -12.20 13.38
CA GLU A 8 35.14 -12.40 13.94
C GLU A 8 34.15 -11.26 13.64
N HIS A 9 34.66 -10.08 13.24
CA HIS A 9 33.89 -8.86 13.01
C HIS A 9 34.07 -8.28 11.60
N LEU A 10 35.03 -8.79 10.82
CA LEU A 10 35.27 -8.35 9.45
C LEU A 10 34.03 -8.52 8.55
N GLY A 11 33.22 -9.55 8.80
CA GLY A 11 31.96 -9.74 8.11
C GLY A 11 31.02 -8.55 8.29
N LEU A 12 30.95 -7.98 9.49
CA LEU A 12 30.12 -6.81 9.79
C LEU A 12 30.53 -5.56 8.99
N LEU A 13 31.82 -5.32 8.79
CA LEU A 13 32.27 -4.22 7.93
C LEU A 13 31.86 -4.44 6.47
N PHE A 14 31.91 -5.69 6.00
CA PHE A 14 31.50 -6.05 4.66
C PHE A 14 29.98 -5.89 4.45
N GLU A 15 29.16 -6.27 5.45
CA GLU A 15 27.71 -6.04 5.46
C GLU A 15 27.37 -4.57 5.19
N TYR A 16 27.92 -3.65 5.99
CA TYR A 16 27.66 -2.22 5.84
C TYR A 16 28.25 -1.62 4.56
N ALA A 17 29.35 -2.17 4.07
CA ALA A 17 29.89 -1.80 2.76
C ALA A 17 28.92 -2.17 1.63
N THR A 18 28.36 -3.39 1.65
CA THR A 18 27.37 -3.83 0.66
C THR A 18 26.05 -3.08 0.80
N VAL A 19 25.58 -2.81 2.03
CA VAL A 19 24.40 -1.94 2.26
C VAL A 19 24.64 -0.57 1.67
N GLY A 20 25.81 0.05 1.92
CA GLY A 20 26.16 1.36 1.37
C GLY A 20 26.13 1.37 -0.16
N LEU A 21 26.71 0.37 -0.80
CA LEU A 21 26.70 0.23 -2.27
C LEU A 21 25.27 0.18 -2.84
N VAL A 22 24.44 -0.72 -2.32
CA VAL A 22 23.07 -0.93 -2.86
C VAL A 22 22.16 0.25 -2.52
N TYR A 23 22.27 0.80 -1.30
CA TYR A 23 21.49 1.94 -0.84
C TYR A 23 21.82 3.24 -1.58
N GLY A 24 23.10 3.51 -1.85
CA GLY A 24 23.51 4.70 -2.62
C GLY A 24 23.21 4.57 -4.11
N LEU A 25 23.12 3.34 -4.64
CA LEU A 25 22.94 3.13 -6.07
C LEU A 25 21.46 3.09 -6.48
N LEU A 26 20.61 2.26 -5.85
CA LEU A 26 19.25 2.00 -6.34
C LEU A 26 18.38 3.27 -6.46
N PRO A 27 18.26 4.14 -5.43
CA PRO A 27 17.45 5.35 -5.51
C PRO A 27 17.99 6.35 -6.54
N GLU A 28 19.31 6.42 -6.73
CA GLU A 28 19.93 7.33 -7.69
C GLU A 28 19.72 6.91 -9.13
N THR A 29 19.51 5.62 -9.40
CA THR A 29 19.17 5.18 -10.77
C THR A 29 17.78 5.64 -11.23
N ILE A 30 16.89 5.98 -10.31
CA ILE A 30 15.47 6.28 -10.60
C ILE A 30 15.33 7.51 -11.50
N TYR A 31 16.08 8.58 -11.26
CA TYR A 31 16.00 9.78 -12.09
C TYR A 31 16.45 9.53 -13.55
N PRO A 32 17.70 9.11 -13.83
CA PRO A 32 18.14 8.90 -15.20
C PRO A 32 17.33 7.80 -15.90
N PHE A 33 16.98 6.73 -15.19
CA PHE A 33 16.29 5.62 -15.82
C PHE A 33 14.77 5.85 -16.00
N MET A 34 14.06 6.30 -14.97
CA MET A 34 12.60 6.47 -15.06
C MET A 34 12.25 7.75 -15.81
N GLN A 35 12.90 8.86 -15.48
CA GLN A 35 12.54 10.16 -16.06
C GLN A 35 13.17 10.35 -17.44
N GLN A 36 14.47 10.09 -17.58
CA GLN A 36 15.16 10.44 -18.84
C GLN A 36 15.05 9.35 -19.90
N TYR A 37 15.22 8.08 -19.52
CA TYR A 37 15.17 6.95 -20.46
C TYR A 37 13.73 6.52 -20.78
N LEU A 38 12.87 6.38 -19.76
CA LEU A 38 11.47 5.94 -19.94
C LEU A 38 10.46 7.09 -20.05
N ASN A 39 10.85 8.34 -19.81
CA ASN A 39 9.94 9.51 -19.84
C ASN A 39 8.74 9.41 -18.88
N CYS A 40 8.95 8.81 -17.70
CA CYS A 40 7.96 8.82 -16.61
C CYS A 40 7.75 10.26 -16.09
N SER A 41 6.52 10.57 -15.69
CA SER A 41 6.17 11.87 -15.11
C SER A 41 6.92 12.14 -13.81
N GLY A 42 7.11 13.42 -13.47
CA GLY A 42 7.81 13.82 -12.24
C GLY A 42 7.17 13.26 -10.96
N SER A 43 5.84 13.11 -10.94
CA SER A 43 5.10 12.47 -9.85
C SER A 43 5.46 10.98 -9.73
N GLN A 44 5.46 10.24 -10.85
CA GLN A 44 5.87 8.82 -10.87
C GLN A 44 7.31 8.63 -10.38
N VAL A 45 8.23 9.53 -10.76
CA VAL A 45 9.65 9.48 -10.36
C VAL A 45 9.81 9.73 -8.85
N ALA A 46 9.13 10.75 -8.32
CA ALA A 46 9.15 11.05 -6.88
C ALA A 46 8.57 9.89 -6.07
N ALA A 47 7.46 9.31 -6.53
CA ALA A 47 6.82 8.19 -5.88
C ALA A 47 7.68 6.92 -5.93
N ALA A 48 8.37 6.68 -7.04
CA ALA A 48 9.32 5.58 -7.18
C ALA A 48 10.47 5.67 -6.17
N LYS A 49 11.10 6.85 -6.01
CA LYS A 49 12.17 7.07 -5.01
C LYS A 49 11.68 6.71 -3.61
N GLN A 50 10.48 7.15 -3.29
CA GLN A 50 9.89 6.94 -1.98
C GLN A 50 9.49 5.48 -1.72
N LEU A 51 8.97 4.78 -2.73
CA LEU A 51 8.63 3.37 -2.61
C LEU A 51 9.88 2.52 -2.36
N VAL A 52 10.98 2.76 -3.07
CA VAL A 52 12.24 2.02 -2.87
C VAL A 52 12.80 2.19 -1.45
N VAL A 53 12.54 3.33 -0.80
CA VAL A 53 12.95 3.61 0.59
C VAL A 53 11.94 3.11 1.63
N LEU A 54 10.69 2.83 1.25
CA LEU A 54 9.63 2.39 2.17
C LEU A 54 10.02 1.21 3.10
N PRO A 55 10.78 0.17 2.68
CA PRO A 55 11.20 -0.91 3.57
C PRO A 55 11.92 -0.46 4.85
N TRP A 56 12.60 0.69 4.83
CA TRP A 56 13.26 1.28 6.00
C TRP A 56 12.28 1.68 7.11
N SER A 57 11.00 1.86 6.80
CA SER A 57 9.94 2.13 7.78
C SER A 57 9.54 0.87 8.56
N PHE A 58 9.83 -0.33 8.04
CA PHE A 58 9.45 -1.59 8.68
C PHE A 58 10.55 -2.22 9.57
N LYS A 59 11.67 -1.51 9.79
CA LYS A 59 12.82 -2.02 10.55
C LYS A 59 12.48 -2.62 11.91
N VAL A 60 11.57 -1.99 12.67
CA VAL A 60 11.11 -2.51 13.97
C VAL A 60 10.58 -3.95 13.90
N PHE A 61 9.88 -4.31 12.82
CA PHE A 61 9.30 -5.65 12.67
C PHE A 61 10.38 -6.71 12.36
N TYR A 62 11.37 -6.37 11.53
CA TYR A 62 12.53 -7.24 11.29
C TYR A 62 13.34 -7.45 12.58
N GLY A 63 13.45 -6.40 13.40
CA GLY A 63 14.10 -6.46 14.71
C GLY A 63 13.40 -7.42 15.66
N ILE A 64 12.08 -7.27 15.84
CA ILE A 64 11.27 -8.18 16.68
C ILE A 64 11.35 -9.62 16.16
N LEU A 65 11.28 -9.83 14.84
CA LEU A 65 11.33 -11.15 14.25
C LEU A 65 12.67 -11.86 14.54
N SER A 66 13.78 -11.17 14.29
CA SER A 66 15.13 -11.72 14.50
C SER A 66 15.46 -11.90 16.00
N ASP A 67 14.97 -11.02 16.88
CA ASP A 67 15.10 -11.18 18.33
C ASP A 67 14.37 -12.43 18.85
N CYS A 68 13.18 -12.72 18.32
CA CYS A 68 12.28 -13.74 18.88
C CYS A 68 12.48 -15.15 18.31
N ARG A 69 12.93 -15.27 17.06
CA ARG A 69 12.85 -16.53 16.30
C ARG A 69 14.22 -16.94 15.73
N PRO A 70 15.15 -17.45 16.57
CA PRO A 70 16.41 -17.98 16.05
C PRO A 70 16.17 -19.14 15.07
N ILE A 71 16.83 -19.09 13.92
CA ILE A 71 16.79 -20.12 12.87
C ILE A 71 18.06 -20.97 13.03
N PHE A 72 17.92 -22.29 13.16
CA PHE A 72 19.03 -23.21 13.50
C PHE A 72 19.81 -22.83 14.78
N GLY A 73 19.17 -22.09 15.69
CA GLY A 73 19.76 -21.58 16.93
C GLY A 73 20.50 -20.24 16.79
N TYR A 74 20.57 -19.64 15.60
CA TYR A 74 21.19 -18.33 15.38
C TYR A 74 20.12 -17.24 15.21
N ARG A 75 20.26 -16.12 15.92
CA ARG A 75 19.31 -14.99 15.92
C ARG A 75 19.49 -14.06 14.73
N ARG A 76 20.70 -13.89 14.18
CA ARG A 76 21.01 -12.84 13.18
C ARG A 76 21.48 -13.40 11.85
N ARG A 77 22.48 -14.28 11.85
CA ARG A 77 23.15 -14.78 10.63
C ARG A 77 22.18 -15.35 9.58
N PRO A 78 21.19 -16.19 9.93
CA PRO A 78 20.26 -16.73 8.94
C PRO A 78 19.38 -15.65 8.32
N TYR A 79 18.96 -14.65 9.09
CA TYR A 79 18.15 -13.53 8.59
C TYR A 79 18.96 -12.63 7.65
N MET A 80 20.24 -12.38 7.95
CA MET A 80 21.15 -11.68 7.03
C MET A 80 21.30 -12.43 5.70
N LEU A 81 21.50 -13.75 5.74
CA LEU A 81 21.58 -14.56 4.52
C LEU A 81 20.27 -14.56 3.71
N ILE A 82 19.11 -14.67 4.37
CA ILE A 82 17.80 -14.59 3.70
C ILE A 82 17.64 -13.23 3.03
N GLY A 83 17.89 -12.14 3.77
CA GLY A 83 17.79 -10.78 3.27
C GLY A 83 18.67 -10.53 2.05
N TRP A 84 19.96 -10.89 2.14
CA TRP A 84 20.88 -10.76 1.01
C TRP A 84 20.54 -11.65 -0.16
N THR A 85 20.04 -12.86 0.08
CA THR A 85 19.61 -13.75 -1.01
C THR A 85 18.43 -13.15 -1.76
N ILE A 86 17.44 -12.58 -1.06
CA ILE A 86 16.33 -11.85 -1.70
C ILE A 86 16.88 -10.67 -2.52
N CYS A 87 17.75 -9.85 -1.93
CA CYS A 87 18.34 -8.71 -2.61
C CYS A 87 19.08 -9.11 -3.89
N ILE A 88 19.97 -10.11 -3.81
CA ILE A 88 20.78 -10.58 -4.94
C ILE A 88 19.91 -11.20 -6.03
N ILE A 89 18.86 -11.95 -5.68
CA ILE A 89 17.93 -12.50 -6.68
C ILE A 89 17.20 -11.36 -7.39
N MET A 90 16.72 -10.34 -6.68
CA MET A 90 16.06 -9.19 -7.30
C MET A 90 17.00 -8.38 -8.21
N LEU A 91 18.25 -8.16 -7.78
CA LEU A 91 19.28 -7.54 -8.62
C LEU A 91 19.57 -8.37 -9.87
N LEU A 92 19.66 -9.70 -9.73
CA LEU A 92 19.86 -10.62 -10.86
C LEU A 92 18.67 -10.60 -11.82
N VAL A 93 17.43 -10.54 -11.31
CA VAL A 93 16.23 -10.41 -12.14
C VAL A 93 16.30 -9.13 -12.98
N MET A 94 16.65 -7.99 -12.37
CA MET A 94 16.84 -6.73 -13.11
C MET A 94 18.00 -6.80 -14.12
N ALA A 95 19.04 -7.57 -13.83
CA ALA A 95 20.18 -7.79 -14.72
C ALA A 95 19.86 -8.64 -15.96
N ILE A 96 18.87 -9.53 -15.89
CA ILE A 96 18.50 -10.41 -17.03
C ILE A 96 17.23 -9.95 -17.74
N MET A 97 16.50 -9.00 -17.17
CA MET A 97 15.31 -8.43 -17.78
C MET A 97 15.66 -7.54 -18.98
N PRO A 98 15.01 -7.72 -20.13
CA PRO A 98 15.19 -6.83 -21.26
C PRO A 98 14.63 -5.45 -20.94
N ILE A 99 15.47 -4.43 -21.11
CA ILE A 99 15.16 -3.03 -20.77
C ILE A 99 14.09 -2.40 -21.67
N GLY A 100 13.97 -2.86 -22.92
CA GLY A 100 13.12 -2.24 -23.93
C GLY A 100 13.80 -1.04 -24.60
N LYS A 101 13.14 -0.44 -25.61
CA LYS A 101 13.66 0.77 -26.27
C LYS A 101 13.39 2.02 -25.41
N PRO A 102 14.29 3.02 -25.39
CA PRO A 102 14.04 4.29 -24.73
C PRO A 102 12.83 5.01 -25.37
N TYR A 103 12.23 5.95 -24.64
CA TYR A 103 11.12 6.78 -25.13
C TYR A 103 11.50 7.54 -26.41
N TYR A 104 12.66 8.21 -26.39
CA TYR A 104 13.26 8.81 -27.57
C TYR A 104 14.19 7.80 -28.24
N THR A 105 13.74 7.19 -29.34
CA THR A 105 14.59 6.25 -30.11
C THR A 105 15.76 6.94 -30.80
N VAL A 106 15.65 8.26 -31.01
CA VAL A 106 16.73 9.16 -31.40
C VAL A 106 16.82 10.26 -30.33
N ALA A 107 17.95 10.35 -29.63
CA ALA A 107 18.08 11.20 -28.45
C ALA A 107 17.86 12.70 -28.74
N SER A 108 18.25 13.19 -29.92
CA SER A 108 18.08 14.59 -30.33
C SER A 108 16.62 15.04 -30.42
N ASP A 109 15.66 14.11 -30.50
CA ASP A 109 14.24 14.44 -30.54
C ASP A 109 13.73 14.99 -29.20
N ARG A 110 14.46 14.74 -28.11
CA ARG A 110 14.19 15.28 -26.77
C ARG A 110 14.28 16.81 -26.75
N ASP A 111 15.13 17.40 -27.58
CA ASP A 111 15.39 18.85 -27.61
C ASP A 111 14.45 19.62 -28.56
N VAL A 112 13.62 18.90 -29.31
CA VAL A 112 12.62 19.52 -30.20
C VAL A 112 11.36 19.82 -29.39
N ALA A 113 10.79 21.02 -29.56
CA ALA A 113 9.53 21.34 -28.92
C ALA A 113 8.39 20.46 -29.47
N VAL A 114 7.49 19.99 -28.61
CA VAL A 114 6.36 19.11 -29.00
C VAL A 114 5.50 19.72 -30.12
N ALA A 115 5.35 21.04 -30.13
CA ALA A 115 4.64 21.77 -31.19
C ALA A 115 5.29 21.61 -32.57
N ASP A 116 6.60 21.38 -32.61
CA ASP A 116 7.42 21.27 -33.82
C ASP A 116 7.69 19.81 -34.24
N TYR A 117 7.03 18.84 -33.58
CA TYR A 117 7.17 17.44 -33.94
C TYR A 117 6.60 17.15 -35.34
N THR A 118 7.49 16.78 -36.27
CA THR A 118 7.12 16.25 -37.57
C THR A 118 6.46 14.87 -37.43
N ASP A 119 5.72 14.44 -38.46
CA ASP A 119 5.07 13.13 -38.46
C ASP A 119 6.08 11.99 -38.33
N GLU A 120 7.31 12.15 -38.86
CA GLU A 120 8.37 11.15 -38.67
C GLU A 120 8.92 11.12 -37.23
N ILE A 121 8.93 12.24 -36.51
CA ILE A 121 9.29 12.28 -35.08
C ILE A 121 8.21 11.55 -34.29
N ARG A 122 6.94 11.90 -34.52
CA ARG A 122 5.81 11.27 -33.82
C ARG A 122 5.76 9.77 -34.02
N ALA A 123 6.06 9.27 -35.22
CA ALA A 123 6.00 7.85 -35.55
C ALA A 123 7.13 7.00 -34.94
N ARG A 124 8.28 7.60 -34.58
CA ARG A 124 9.44 6.88 -34.01
C ARG A 124 9.58 7.01 -32.49
N ILE A 125 8.80 7.89 -31.85
CA ILE A 125 8.72 7.97 -30.39
C ILE A 125 8.08 6.69 -29.85
N ASN A 126 8.69 6.12 -28.81
CA ASN A 126 8.17 4.96 -28.11
C ASN A 126 7.27 5.39 -26.94
N TYR A 127 5.98 5.62 -27.23
CA TYR A 127 5.00 6.05 -26.22
C TYR A 127 4.74 5.02 -25.12
N ASP A 128 5.11 3.75 -25.32
CA ASP A 128 4.95 2.66 -24.35
C ASP A 128 6.12 2.55 -23.35
N ALA A 129 7.19 3.34 -23.53
CA ALA A 129 8.33 3.31 -22.60
C ALA A 129 7.96 3.64 -21.14
N PRO A 130 7.10 4.65 -20.82
CA PRO A 130 6.76 4.99 -19.44
C PRO A 130 6.02 3.85 -18.73
N SER A 131 5.21 3.08 -19.46
CA SER A 131 4.51 1.90 -18.92
C SER A 131 5.45 0.76 -18.52
N GLU A 132 6.73 0.79 -18.88
CA GLU A 132 7.69 -0.21 -18.41
C GLU A 132 8.28 0.14 -17.05
N GLY A 133 7.97 1.31 -16.49
CA GLY A 133 8.68 1.84 -15.34
C GLY A 133 8.43 1.10 -14.03
N ALA A 134 7.17 0.87 -13.67
CA ALA A 134 6.82 0.37 -12.34
C ALA A 134 7.35 -1.03 -12.03
N LYS A 135 7.53 -1.89 -13.06
CA LYS A 135 8.09 -3.24 -12.84
C LYS A 135 9.48 -3.18 -12.22
N TYR A 136 10.31 -2.21 -12.64
CA TYR A 136 11.64 -2.00 -12.07
C TYR A 136 11.56 -1.47 -10.65
N VAL A 137 10.66 -0.52 -10.38
CA VAL A 137 10.46 0.04 -9.03
C VAL A 137 10.03 -1.04 -8.03
N ILE A 138 9.13 -1.95 -8.42
CA ILE A 138 8.71 -3.06 -7.56
C ILE A 138 9.87 -4.01 -7.27
N ILE A 139 10.69 -4.33 -8.26
CA ILE A 139 11.86 -5.21 -8.05
C ILE A 139 12.91 -4.51 -7.18
N MET A 140 13.13 -3.20 -7.37
CA MET A 140 13.97 -2.38 -6.48
C MET A 140 13.42 -2.34 -5.06
N PHE A 141 12.10 -2.25 -4.87
CA PHE A 141 11.46 -2.33 -3.55
C PHE A 141 11.74 -3.66 -2.86
N PHE A 142 11.62 -4.79 -3.57
CA PHE A 142 11.94 -6.10 -3.00
C PHE A 142 13.45 -6.29 -2.75
N ALA A 143 14.31 -5.71 -3.60
CA ALA A 143 15.74 -5.64 -3.34
C ALA A 143 16.02 -4.88 -2.04
N ALA A 144 15.34 -3.74 -1.85
CA ALA A 144 15.42 -2.94 -0.63
C ALA A 144 14.88 -3.66 0.61
N PHE A 145 13.75 -4.35 0.49
CA PHE A 145 13.24 -5.23 1.54
C PHE A 145 14.27 -6.26 1.99
N GLY A 146 14.97 -6.88 1.02
CA GLY A 146 16.02 -7.86 1.29
C GLY A 146 17.19 -7.27 2.07
N TYR A 147 17.85 -6.23 1.54
CA TYR A 147 19.04 -5.69 2.22
C TYR A 147 18.69 -5.00 3.54
N VAL A 148 17.51 -4.36 3.68
CA VAL A 148 17.09 -3.73 4.95
C VAL A 148 16.89 -4.77 6.05
N MET A 149 16.37 -5.96 5.72
CA MET A 149 16.28 -7.07 6.69
C MET A 149 17.66 -7.48 7.21
N ALA A 150 18.66 -7.56 6.33
CA ALA A 150 20.03 -7.85 6.70
C ALA A 150 20.66 -6.71 7.53
N ASP A 151 20.43 -5.45 7.12
CA ASP A 151 20.92 -4.25 7.78
C ASP A 151 20.42 -4.14 9.23
N VAL A 152 19.15 -4.47 9.52
CA VAL A 152 18.64 -4.48 10.90
C VAL A 152 19.38 -5.49 11.79
N CYS A 153 19.74 -6.64 11.23
CA CYS A 153 20.53 -7.63 11.96
C CYS A 153 21.96 -7.12 12.17
N ALA A 154 22.58 -6.49 11.18
CA ALA A 154 23.89 -5.86 11.31
C ALA A 154 23.90 -4.71 12.34
N ASP A 155 22.89 -3.84 12.32
CA ASP A 155 22.65 -2.78 13.30
C ASP A 155 22.61 -3.32 14.72
N SER A 156 21.93 -4.44 14.95
CA SER A 156 21.87 -5.05 16.27
C SER A 156 23.23 -5.53 16.78
N ILE A 157 24.06 -6.12 15.90
CA ILE A 157 25.42 -6.55 16.25
C ILE A 157 26.29 -5.32 16.53
N THR A 158 26.14 -4.25 15.74
CA THR A 158 26.81 -2.97 15.96
C THR A 158 26.48 -2.40 17.35
N VAL A 159 25.20 -2.45 17.76
CA VAL A 159 24.78 -2.02 19.10
C VAL A 159 25.43 -2.88 20.19
N GLU A 160 25.39 -4.21 20.06
CA GLU A 160 26.01 -5.13 21.02
C GLU A 160 27.53 -4.85 21.18
N LEU A 161 28.23 -4.57 20.08
CA LEU A 161 29.66 -4.23 20.09
C LEU A 161 29.92 -2.84 20.70
N ALA A 162 29.11 -1.84 20.36
CA ALA A 162 29.22 -0.49 20.90
C ALA A 162 29.01 -0.49 22.43
N GLN A 163 28.07 -1.30 22.94
CA GLN A 163 27.84 -1.42 24.39
C GLN A 163 29.07 -1.96 25.15
N ARG A 164 29.90 -2.79 24.50
CA ARG A 164 31.17 -3.31 25.06
C ARG A 164 32.31 -2.30 25.05
N GLU A 165 32.13 -1.13 24.43
CA GLU A 165 33.13 -0.05 24.46
C GLU A 165 33.13 0.63 25.85
N PRO A 166 34.31 1.04 26.35
CA PRO A 166 34.42 1.94 27.50
C PRO A 166 33.57 3.19 27.28
N ILE A 167 32.93 3.72 28.33
CA ILE A 167 31.95 4.81 28.23
C ILE A 167 32.52 6.08 27.55
N ASP A 168 33.81 6.35 27.75
CA ASP A 168 34.56 7.46 27.16
C ASP A 168 34.79 7.29 25.66
N LYS A 169 34.87 6.05 25.18
CA LYS A 169 35.07 5.72 23.75
C LYS A 169 33.82 5.18 23.06
N ARG A 170 32.70 5.06 23.78
CA ARG A 170 31.47 4.47 23.28
C ARG A 170 30.88 5.30 22.13
N GLY A 171 30.58 4.64 21.01
CA GLY A 171 30.14 5.25 19.77
C GLY A 171 31.22 5.23 18.67
N LYS A 172 32.45 4.82 18.97
CA LYS A 172 33.50 4.67 17.93
C LYS A 172 33.18 3.55 16.94
N THR A 173 32.65 2.43 17.42
CA THR A 173 32.22 1.32 16.56
C THR A 173 31.15 1.77 15.56
N GLN A 174 30.09 2.45 16.03
CA GLN A 174 29.04 3.00 15.16
C GLN A 174 29.59 4.01 14.16
N SER A 175 30.42 4.94 14.62
CA SER A 175 31.02 5.97 13.75
C SER A 175 31.85 5.33 12.63
N CYS A 176 32.67 4.32 12.95
CA CYS A 176 33.51 3.62 11.97
C CYS A 176 32.66 2.91 10.93
N ILE A 177 31.63 2.18 11.36
CA ILE A 177 30.75 1.41 10.50
C ILE A 177 29.96 2.33 9.55
N TYR A 178 29.41 3.43 10.05
CA TYR A 178 28.69 4.38 9.21
C TYR A 178 29.61 5.19 8.29
N THR A 179 30.87 5.39 8.66
CA THR A 179 31.88 5.92 7.72
C THR A 179 32.08 4.95 6.56
N VAL A 180 32.28 3.65 6.83
CA VAL A 180 32.43 2.63 5.78
C VAL A 180 31.21 2.55 4.87
N ARG A 181 30.00 2.57 5.45
CA ARG A 181 28.76 2.63 4.68
C ARG A 181 28.72 3.85 3.77
N THR A 182 29.05 5.04 4.30
CA THR A 182 29.00 6.29 3.53
C THR A 182 30.00 6.31 2.37
N VAL A 183 31.21 5.76 2.56
CA VAL A 183 32.19 5.59 1.48
C VAL A 183 31.61 4.75 0.34
N MET A 184 30.88 3.67 0.66
CA MET A 184 30.27 2.82 -0.36
C MET A 184 29.00 3.41 -0.97
N VAL A 185 28.27 4.28 -0.26
CA VAL A 185 27.21 5.12 -0.84
C VAL A 185 27.79 6.00 -1.93
N ILE A 186 28.84 6.76 -1.62
CA ILE A 186 29.53 7.62 -2.60
C ILE A 186 30.02 6.81 -3.80
N PHE A 187 30.56 5.61 -3.57
CA PHE A 187 30.98 4.73 -4.66
C PHE A 187 29.79 4.28 -5.54
N GLY A 188 28.64 3.95 -4.95
CA GLY A 188 27.42 3.63 -5.68
C GLY A 188 26.88 4.81 -6.48
N GLU A 189 26.88 6.01 -5.90
CA GLU A 189 26.48 7.26 -6.57
C GLU A 189 27.42 7.60 -7.74
N LEU A 190 28.73 7.43 -7.56
CA LEU A 190 29.73 7.60 -8.62
C LEU A 190 29.51 6.62 -9.79
N LEU A 191 29.17 5.36 -9.47
CA LEU A 191 28.83 4.39 -10.51
C LEU A 191 27.61 4.84 -11.31
N THR A 192 26.54 5.27 -10.64
CA THR A 192 25.33 5.76 -11.31
C THR A 192 25.61 7.05 -12.10
N GLY A 193 26.15 8.08 -11.45
CA GLY A 193 26.31 9.40 -12.04
C GLY A 193 27.31 9.48 -13.20
N PHE A 194 28.36 8.66 -13.17
CA PHE A 194 29.36 8.63 -14.25
C PHE A 194 28.93 7.72 -15.41
N PHE A 195 28.32 6.56 -15.12
CA PHE A 195 27.99 5.57 -16.15
C PHE A 195 26.57 5.69 -16.73
N PHE A 196 25.65 6.44 -16.12
CA PHE A 196 24.35 6.83 -16.71
C PHE A 196 24.34 8.28 -17.19
N ASN A 197 25.33 8.67 -17.99
CA ASN A 197 25.46 10.03 -18.53
C ASN A 197 25.52 10.07 -20.07
N GLY A 198 25.12 8.99 -20.74
CA GLY A 198 25.00 8.97 -22.21
C GLY A 198 23.74 9.69 -22.71
N GLU A 199 23.68 9.95 -24.01
CA GLU A 199 22.55 10.66 -24.65
C GLU A 199 21.17 10.04 -24.33
N GLU A 200 21.10 8.71 -24.24
CA GLU A 200 19.88 7.97 -23.89
C GLU A 200 19.32 8.30 -22.49
N TYR A 201 20.18 8.68 -21.54
CA TYR A 201 19.82 9.10 -20.18
C TYR A 201 19.80 10.62 -19.99
N GLY A 202 19.93 11.40 -21.07
CA GLY A 202 19.91 12.87 -21.01
C GLY A 202 21.24 13.51 -20.62
N GLY A 203 22.35 12.80 -20.80
CA GLY A 203 23.70 13.33 -20.61
C GLY A 203 24.46 13.50 -21.94
N ASP A 204 25.69 14.02 -21.83
CA ASP A 204 26.51 14.42 -22.98
C ASP A 204 27.62 13.42 -23.34
N PHE A 205 27.72 12.28 -22.63
CA PHE A 205 28.80 11.32 -22.86
C PHE A 205 28.54 10.47 -24.10
N ASP A 206 29.61 10.13 -24.81
CA ASP A 206 29.60 9.21 -25.95
C ASP A 206 29.51 7.73 -25.51
N PHE A 207 29.50 7.46 -24.20
CA PHE A 207 29.32 6.13 -23.61
C PHE A 207 28.37 6.15 -22.41
N SER A 208 27.68 5.04 -22.20
CA SER A 208 26.86 4.75 -21.01
C SER A 208 26.86 3.25 -20.74
N LEU A 209 26.57 2.86 -19.50
CA LEU A 209 26.15 1.51 -19.19
C LEU A 209 24.64 1.39 -19.37
N SER A 210 24.17 0.23 -19.84
CA SER A 210 22.74 -0.07 -19.78
C SER A 210 22.31 -0.41 -18.36
N PHE A 211 21.03 -0.20 -18.04
CA PHE A 211 20.49 -0.55 -16.71
C PHE A 211 20.77 -2.02 -16.32
N PRO A 212 20.53 -3.03 -17.17
CA PRO A 212 20.92 -4.40 -16.88
C PRO A 212 22.42 -4.59 -16.63
N GLN A 213 23.31 -3.92 -17.39
CA GLN A 213 24.76 -4.02 -17.19
C GLN A 213 25.18 -3.50 -15.81
N LEU A 214 24.61 -2.37 -15.37
CA LEU A 214 24.86 -1.86 -14.02
C LEU A 214 24.36 -2.85 -12.97
N MET A 215 23.17 -3.43 -13.14
CA MET A 215 22.63 -4.43 -12.22
C MET A 215 23.49 -5.69 -12.15
N ILE A 216 24.11 -6.13 -13.26
CA ILE A 216 25.09 -7.23 -13.26
C ILE A 216 26.27 -6.88 -12.36
N ILE A 217 26.85 -5.69 -12.53
CA ILE A 217 27.99 -5.23 -11.73
C ILE A 217 27.63 -5.25 -10.24
N VAL A 218 26.48 -4.66 -9.88
CA VAL A 218 26.02 -4.60 -8.47
C VAL A 218 25.74 -6.00 -7.91
N THR A 219 25.16 -6.89 -8.71
CA THR A 219 24.95 -8.29 -8.32
C THR A 219 26.28 -8.97 -8.01
N VAL A 220 27.28 -8.84 -8.90
CA VAL A 220 28.61 -9.45 -8.72
C VAL A 220 29.33 -8.87 -7.51
N LEU A 221 29.26 -7.56 -7.28
CA LEU A 221 29.87 -6.91 -6.12
C LEU A 221 29.19 -7.29 -4.80
N SER A 222 27.89 -7.63 -4.84
CA SER A 222 27.12 -8.01 -3.65
C SER A 222 27.23 -9.50 -3.30
N LEU A 223 27.47 -10.40 -4.28
CA LEU A 223 27.58 -11.85 -4.06
C LEU A 223 28.53 -12.28 -2.92
N PRO A 224 29.73 -11.68 -2.74
CA PRO A 224 30.63 -12.05 -1.66
C PRO A 224 30.07 -11.80 -0.26
N VAL A 225 28.99 -11.04 -0.11
CA VAL A 225 28.38 -10.80 1.21
C VAL A 225 27.94 -12.11 1.84
N LEU A 226 27.36 -13.04 1.08
CA LEU A 226 26.85 -14.32 1.58
C LEU A 226 27.92 -15.18 2.30
N PRO A 227 29.07 -15.52 1.67
CA PRO A 227 30.13 -16.22 2.37
C PRO A 227 30.77 -15.38 3.49
N MET A 228 30.84 -14.05 3.35
CA MET A 228 31.36 -13.18 4.40
C MET A 228 30.47 -13.20 5.66
N THR A 229 29.15 -13.14 5.51
CA THR A 229 28.16 -13.29 6.60
C THR A 229 28.36 -14.63 7.30
N TRP A 230 28.55 -15.72 6.55
CA TRP A 230 28.59 -17.06 7.14
C TRP A 230 29.90 -17.35 7.90
N TYR A 231 31.04 -16.96 7.34
CA TYR A 231 32.36 -17.30 7.87
C TYR A 231 32.98 -16.24 8.79
N PHE A 232 32.60 -14.96 8.65
CA PHE A 232 33.27 -13.83 9.32
C PHE A 232 32.37 -13.00 10.25
N ILE A 233 31.14 -13.45 10.50
CA ILE A 233 30.29 -12.95 11.60
C ILE A 233 30.18 -14.03 12.65
N LYS A 234 30.78 -13.82 13.83
CA LYS A 234 30.64 -14.77 14.94
C LYS A 234 29.32 -14.53 15.68
N GLU A 235 28.54 -15.60 15.82
CA GLU A 235 27.30 -15.57 16.58
C GLU A 235 27.20 -16.84 17.45
N GLU A 236 26.74 -16.67 18.68
CA GLU A 236 26.49 -17.77 19.61
C GLU A 236 25.07 -18.31 19.44
N LYS A 237 24.88 -19.60 19.71
CA LYS A 237 23.55 -20.20 19.63
C LYS A 237 22.71 -19.77 20.83
N VAL A 238 21.47 -19.38 20.57
CA VAL A 238 20.52 -18.93 21.58
C VAL A 238 19.22 -19.72 21.46
N GLU A 239 18.60 -20.00 22.60
CA GLU A 239 17.28 -20.60 22.65
C GLU A 239 16.21 -19.62 22.18
N ARG A 240 15.08 -20.16 21.71
CA ARG A 240 13.97 -19.35 21.23
C ARG A 240 13.33 -18.58 22.38
N ALA A 241 13.20 -17.27 22.23
CA ALA A 241 12.49 -16.45 23.20
C ALA A 241 11.00 -16.80 23.26
N ASP A 242 10.40 -16.74 24.45
CA ASP A 242 8.96 -16.74 24.58
C ASP A 242 8.43 -15.40 24.05
N PHE A 243 7.67 -15.44 22.97
CA PHE A 243 7.18 -14.24 22.29
C PHE A 243 6.30 -13.38 23.20
N LYS A 244 5.51 -13.98 24.10
CA LYS A 244 4.63 -13.24 25.01
C LYS A 244 5.44 -12.52 26.07
N GLU A 245 6.45 -13.19 26.62
CA GLU A 245 7.37 -12.59 27.58
C GLU A 245 8.18 -11.47 26.93
N TYR A 246 8.71 -11.71 25.73
CA TYR A 246 9.46 -10.72 24.96
C TYR A 246 8.62 -9.47 24.66
N ILE A 247 7.41 -9.62 24.10
CA ILE A 247 6.54 -8.48 23.79
C ILE A 247 6.10 -7.73 25.06
N SER A 248 5.86 -8.45 26.16
CA SER A 248 5.60 -7.82 27.47
C SER A 248 6.80 -7.02 27.96
N GLY A 249 8.02 -7.57 27.84
CA GLY A 249 9.27 -6.89 28.15
C GLY A 249 9.49 -5.65 27.28
N PHE A 250 9.28 -5.77 25.98
CA PHE A 250 9.39 -4.68 25.02
C PHE A 250 8.36 -3.59 25.29
N TRP A 251 7.11 -3.94 25.60
CA TRP A 251 6.08 -2.99 26.04
C TRP A 251 6.49 -2.26 27.33
N ASN A 252 7.03 -2.99 28.30
CA ASN A 252 7.52 -2.39 29.54
C ASN A 252 8.70 -1.44 29.30
N LEU A 253 9.53 -1.72 28.28
CA LEU A 253 10.61 -0.84 27.84
C LEU A 253 10.06 0.41 27.15
N LEU A 254 9.07 0.29 26.26
CA LEU A 254 8.38 1.43 25.64
C LEU A 254 7.71 2.35 26.68
N CYS A 255 7.22 1.78 27.77
CA CYS A 255 6.67 2.54 28.89
C CYS A 255 7.73 3.28 29.72
N CYS A 256 9.03 3.02 29.53
CA CYS A 256 10.09 3.70 30.27
C CYS A 256 10.29 5.11 29.76
N ARG A 257 10.49 6.05 30.69
CA ARG A 257 10.68 7.47 30.36
C ARG A 257 11.79 7.72 29.35
N ALA A 258 12.93 7.07 29.49
CA ALA A 258 14.02 7.26 28.56
C ALA A 258 13.65 6.92 27.11
N VAL A 259 12.78 5.92 26.91
CA VAL A 259 12.45 5.39 25.59
C VAL A 259 11.36 6.22 24.92
N TYR A 260 10.19 6.40 25.54
CA TYR A 260 9.14 7.21 24.91
C TYR A 260 9.55 8.68 24.73
N GLN A 261 10.41 9.22 25.59
CA GLN A 261 10.89 10.60 25.49
C GLN A 261 11.80 10.78 24.28
N VAL A 262 12.71 9.84 24.02
CA VAL A 262 13.58 9.86 22.84
C VAL A 262 12.80 9.56 21.56
N ILE A 263 11.82 8.66 21.60
CA ILE A 263 10.92 8.42 20.46
C ILE A 263 10.13 9.68 20.13
N ALA A 264 9.57 10.36 21.13
CA ALA A 264 8.84 11.62 20.92
C ALA A 264 9.75 12.71 20.35
N TYR A 265 10.98 12.83 20.84
CA TYR A 265 11.98 13.72 20.25
C TYR A 265 12.23 13.39 18.77
N ASN A 266 12.60 12.16 18.45
CA ASN A 266 12.91 11.74 17.07
C ASN A 266 11.70 11.86 16.13
N PHE A 267 10.47 11.78 16.64
CA PHE A 267 9.30 11.97 15.79
C PHE A 267 9.01 13.47 15.58
N PHE A 268 8.72 14.20 16.65
CA PHE A 268 8.25 15.59 16.55
C PHE A 268 9.35 16.55 16.09
N ALA A 269 10.60 16.37 16.55
CA ALA A 269 11.68 17.23 16.10
C ALA A 269 11.98 17.05 14.60
N ASN A 270 12.00 15.80 14.10
CA ASN A 270 12.27 15.55 12.68
C ASN A 270 11.12 16.02 11.76
N ILE A 271 9.85 15.97 12.19
CA ILE A 271 8.74 16.56 11.40
C ILE A 271 9.00 18.03 11.06
N PHE A 272 9.47 18.81 12.03
CA PHE A 272 9.73 20.25 11.84
C PHE A 272 11.14 20.52 11.28
N ALA A 273 12.11 19.66 11.54
CA ALA A 273 13.46 19.78 10.99
C ALA A 273 13.53 19.41 9.50
N ASP A 274 12.72 18.44 9.06
CA ASP A 274 12.61 18.00 7.66
C ASP A 274 11.58 18.84 6.86
N PHE A 275 11.01 19.87 7.48
CA PHE A 275 10.11 20.81 6.80
C PHE A 275 10.89 21.53 5.69
N THR A 276 10.32 21.59 4.49
CA THR A 276 10.96 22.19 3.31
C THR A 276 10.06 23.25 2.67
N TYR A 277 10.34 23.68 1.44
CA TYR A 277 9.48 24.55 0.65
C TYR A 277 9.42 24.05 -0.80
N THR A 278 8.24 24.15 -1.40
CA THR A 278 7.92 23.59 -2.73
C THR A 278 8.69 24.24 -3.88
N ALA A 279 9.14 25.49 -3.71
CA ALA A 279 9.87 26.23 -4.73
C ALA A 279 11.34 25.79 -4.90
N SER A 280 11.90 24.94 -4.04
CA SER A 280 13.34 24.64 -4.04
C SER A 280 13.84 24.10 -5.37
N THR A 281 13.08 23.16 -5.96
CA THR A 281 13.41 22.53 -7.25
C THR A 281 13.15 23.49 -8.41
N PRO A 282 11.98 24.16 -8.54
CA PRO A 282 11.76 25.17 -9.57
C PRO A 282 12.79 26.31 -9.57
N VAL A 283 13.22 26.80 -8.39
CA VAL A 283 14.26 27.84 -8.28
C VAL A 283 15.59 27.31 -8.80
N ALA A 284 15.97 26.10 -8.41
CA ALA A 284 17.20 25.47 -8.88
C ALA A 284 17.21 25.29 -10.41
N SER A 285 16.09 24.84 -10.98
CA SER A 285 15.99 24.55 -12.41
C SER A 285 15.79 25.78 -13.30
N TYR A 286 14.94 26.74 -12.92
CA TYR A 286 14.52 27.84 -13.80
C TYR A 286 15.14 29.20 -13.46
N MET A 287 15.54 29.44 -12.21
CA MET A 287 16.14 30.72 -11.81
C MET A 287 17.67 30.64 -11.77
N VAL A 288 18.21 29.46 -11.43
CA VAL A 288 19.65 29.23 -11.24
C VAL A 288 20.27 28.37 -12.34
N ASP A 289 19.44 27.69 -13.14
CA ASP A 289 19.84 26.79 -14.22
C ASP A 289 20.77 25.64 -13.77
N VAL A 290 20.55 25.05 -12.59
CA VAL A 290 21.38 23.95 -12.07
C VAL A 290 21.37 22.77 -13.03
N THR A 291 22.55 22.38 -13.51
CA THR A 291 22.69 21.21 -14.39
C THR A 291 22.68 19.90 -13.60
N PRO A 292 22.16 18.79 -14.18
CA PRO A 292 22.14 17.50 -13.52
C PRO A 292 23.53 17.04 -13.04
N ILE A 293 24.57 17.25 -13.84
CA ILE A 293 25.95 16.87 -13.46
C ILE A 293 26.45 17.64 -12.23
N ASN A 294 26.13 18.93 -12.11
CA ASN A 294 26.52 19.72 -10.95
C ASN A 294 25.70 19.34 -9.71
N SER A 295 24.44 18.92 -9.87
CA SER A 295 23.65 18.32 -8.80
C SER A 295 24.30 17.03 -8.29
N THR A 296 24.67 16.11 -9.18
CA THR A 296 25.32 14.84 -8.79
C THR A 296 26.67 15.07 -8.09
N VAL A 297 27.48 16.01 -8.59
CA VAL A 297 28.74 16.39 -7.91
C VAL A 297 28.45 17.00 -6.54
N SER A 298 27.40 17.81 -6.41
CA SER A 298 26.94 18.35 -5.13
C SER A 298 26.55 17.26 -4.14
N ASP A 299 25.84 16.22 -4.58
CA ASP A 299 25.44 15.08 -3.73
C ASP A 299 26.66 14.28 -3.23
N ILE A 300 27.65 14.06 -4.10
CA ILE A 300 28.91 13.40 -3.71
C ILE A 300 29.67 14.22 -2.66
N LEU A 301 29.82 15.54 -2.88
CA LEU A 301 30.47 16.44 -1.94
C LEU A 301 29.70 16.53 -0.61
N SER A 302 28.38 16.50 -0.69
CA SER A 302 27.44 16.44 0.43
C SER A 302 27.70 15.21 1.29
N ASN A 303 27.74 14.00 0.70
CA ASN A 303 28.05 12.76 1.42
C ASN A 303 29.46 12.75 2.01
N LEU A 304 30.45 13.36 1.35
CA LEU A 304 31.80 13.53 1.92
C LEU A 304 31.78 14.39 3.18
N LEU A 305 31.13 15.55 3.15
CA LEU A 305 31.02 16.42 4.33
C LEU A 305 30.19 15.79 5.45
N PHE A 306 29.14 15.05 5.12
CA PHE A 306 28.40 14.22 6.07
C PHE A 306 29.32 13.21 6.78
N MET A 307 30.13 12.47 6.03
CA MET A 307 31.12 11.54 6.55
C MET A 307 32.14 12.25 7.45
N PHE A 308 32.64 13.43 7.06
CA PHE A 308 33.54 14.23 7.90
C PHE A 308 32.85 14.64 9.21
N GLY A 309 31.57 15.00 9.20
CA GLY A 309 30.77 15.29 10.38
C GLY A 309 30.73 14.12 11.36
N ILE A 310 30.51 12.89 10.86
CA ILE A 310 30.57 11.66 11.66
C ILE A 310 31.97 11.47 12.27
N MET A 311 33.02 11.61 11.46
CA MET A 311 34.41 11.40 11.90
C MET A 311 34.86 12.44 12.94
N ILE A 312 34.48 13.72 12.78
CA ILE A 312 34.73 14.80 13.74
C ILE A 312 34.10 14.44 15.08
N THR A 313 32.83 14.02 15.05
CA THR A 313 32.09 13.64 16.26
C THR A 313 32.72 12.43 16.94
N SER A 314 33.18 11.45 16.17
CA SER A 314 33.88 10.27 16.69
C SER A 314 35.23 10.59 17.36
N LYS A 315 35.97 11.55 16.80
CA LYS A 315 37.32 11.90 17.27
C LYS A 315 37.31 12.87 18.43
N TRP A 316 36.44 13.87 18.39
CA TRP A 316 36.42 14.99 19.34
C TRP A 316 35.08 15.19 20.03
N GLY A 317 33.97 14.71 19.46
CA GLY A 317 32.62 15.02 19.90
C GLY A 317 31.92 14.01 20.82
N LEU A 318 32.57 12.91 21.20
CA LEU A 318 31.98 11.87 22.05
C LEU A 318 31.54 12.34 23.45
N HIS A 319 32.02 13.52 23.88
CA HIS A 319 31.73 14.15 25.17
C HIS A 319 30.99 15.50 25.03
N TRP A 320 30.57 15.88 23.84
CA TRP A 320 29.81 17.11 23.64
C TRP A 320 28.38 16.97 24.15
N ASN A 321 27.77 18.07 24.57
CA ASN A 321 26.37 18.07 24.98
C ASN A 321 25.48 17.92 23.75
N TRP A 322 24.71 16.84 23.67
CA TRP A 322 23.91 16.50 22.50
C TRP A 322 22.91 17.59 22.10
N ARG A 323 22.29 18.25 23.07
CA ARG A 323 21.32 19.33 22.79
C ARG A 323 21.98 20.55 22.19
N TRP A 324 23.07 21.02 22.81
CA TRP A 324 23.78 22.20 22.35
C TRP A 324 24.45 21.98 20.99
N MET A 325 24.91 20.76 20.72
CA MET A 325 25.44 20.41 19.41
C MET A 325 24.40 20.64 18.33
N ILE A 326 23.20 20.06 18.48
CA ILE A 326 22.12 20.19 17.50
C ILE A 326 21.74 21.65 17.28
N VAL A 327 21.66 22.47 18.34
CA VAL A 327 21.37 23.91 18.21
C VAL A 327 22.49 24.63 17.48
N CYS A 328 23.76 24.45 17.87
CA CYS A 328 24.88 25.16 17.26
C CYS A 328 25.05 24.78 15.78
N THR A 329 24.90 23.50 15.46
CA THR A 329 24.98 22.99 14.10
C THR A 329 23.82 23.51 13.26
N ALA A 330 22.58 23.36 13.71
CA ALA A 330 21.40 23.82 12.97
C ALA A 330 21.33 25.35 12.84
N ALA A 331 21.72 26.11 13.87
CA ALA A 331 21.75 27.57 13.77
C ALA A 331 22.74 28.06 12.71
N THR A 332 23.92 27.44 12.64
CA THR A 332 24.94 27.78 11.63
C THR A 332 24.42 27.50 10.22
N VAL A 333 23.75 26.35 10.04
CA VAL A 333 23.10 25.95 8.80
C VAL A 333 22.05 26.96 8.36
N ILE A 334 21.09 27.26 9.24
CA ILE A 334 19.97 28.16 8.94
C ILE A 334 20.47 29.53 8.53
N VAL A 335 21.47 30.08 9.25
CA VAL A 335 22.01 31.42 8.93
C VAL A 335 22.70 31.44 7.56
N ALA A 336 23.52 30.43 7.27
CA ALA A 336 24.26 30.38 6.01
C ALA A 336 23.34 30.13 4.80
N ASP A 337 22.43 29.16 4.93
CA ASP A 337 21.51 28.76 3.87
C ASP A 337 20.46 29.84 3.60
N CYS A 338 19.88 30.44 4.64
CA CYS A 338 18.90 31.52 4.49
C CYS A 338 19.49 32.75 3.79
N ALA A 339 20.75 33.10 4.09
CA ALA A 339 21.40 34.24 3.47
C ALA A 339 21.58 34.02 1.96
N VAL A 340 22.04 32.84 1.56
CA VAL A 340 22.21 32.50 0.14
C VAL A 340 20.87 32.38 -0.57
N ALA A 341 19.91 31.68 0.01
CA ALA A 341 18.59 31.50 -0.59
C ALA A 341 17.92 32.86 -0.88
N MET A 342 17.99 33.79 0.06
CA MET A 342 17.43 35.15 -0.13
C MET A 342 18.17 35.96 -1.19
N ILE A 343 19.50 35.88 -1.26
CA ILE A 343 20.31 36.56 -2.29
C ILE A 343 19.95 36.04 -3.70
N VAL A 344 19.73 34.73 -3.83
CA VAL A 344 19.39 34.09 -5.10
C VAL A 344 17.96 34.41 -5.53
N VAL A 345 16.98 34.25 -4.62
CA VAL A 345 15.56 34.52 -4.92
C VAL A 345 15.36 35.98 -5.34
N TRP A 346 16.02 36.93 -4.67
CA TRP A 346 15.92 38.35 -5.00
C TRP A 346 16.82 38.81 -6.15
N ASP A 347 17.47 37.88 -6.86
CA ASP A 347 18.28 38.16 -8.06
C ASP A 347 19.43 39.13 -7.82
N ILE A 348 20.00 39.10 -6.61
CA ILE A 348 21.20 39.89 -6.27
C ILE A 348 22.43 39.20 -6.85
N PHE A 349 22.49 37.87 -6.74
CA PHE A 349 23.54 37.04 -7.33
C PHE A 349 23.03 35.61 -7.53
N ARG A 350 23.07 35.13 -8.78
CA ARG A 350 22.66 33.77 -9.16
C ARG A 350 23.81 33.02 -9.80
N ASN A 351 24.20 31.92 -9.18
CA ASN A 351 25.20 31.00 -9.71
C ASN A 351 24.91 29.60 -9.14
N GLN A 352 25.04 28.57 -9.98
CA GLN A 352 24.76 27.19 -9.61
C GLN A 352 25.51 26.75 -8.35
N TRP A 353 26.82 27.05 -8.25
CA TRP A 353 27.62 26.71 -7.07
C TRP A 353 27.35 27.60 -5.87
N PHE A 354 26.82 28.80 -6.09
CA PHE A 354 26.36 29.65 -5.00
C PHE A 354 25.09 29.07 -4.36
N TRP A 355 24.16 28.54 -5.15
CA TRP A 355 22.96 27.85 -4.66
C TRP A 355 23.25 26.47 -4.05
N LEU A 356 24.09 25.65 -4.72
CA LEU A 356 24.43 24.30 -4.25
C LEU A 356 25.42 24.30 -3.07
N GLY A 357 26.19 25.37 -2.90
CA GLY A 357 27.24 25.48 -1.89
C GLY A 357 26.76 25.29 -0.44
N PRO A 358 25.75 26.04 0.05
CA PRO A 358 25.25 25.88 1.40
C PRO A 358 24.70 24.48 1.68
N PRO A 359 23.82 23.88 0.85
CA PRO A 359 23.38 22.49 1.04
C PRO A 359 24.54 21.51 1.26
N ILE A 360 25.64 21.63 0.50
CA ILE A 360 26.86 20.83 0.68
C ILE A 360 27.45 21.05 2.07
N VAL A 361 27.73 22.30 2.44
CA VAL A 361 28.38 22.66 3.72
C VAL A 361 27.53 22.25 4.93
N VAL A 362 26.20 22.31 4.79
CA VAL A 362 25.21 21.93 5.79
C VAL A 362 25.23 20.42 6.11
N GLN A 363 25.78 19.58 5.23
CA GLN A 363 25.88 18.15 5.51
C GLN A 363 26.84 17.79 6.63
N LEU A 364 27.89 18.58 6.85
CA LEU A 364 28.80 18.38 7.99
C LEU A 364 28.04 18.46 9.33
N PRO A 365 27.31 19.57 9.63
CA PRO A 365 26.47 19.64 10.83
C PRO A 365 25.35 18.59 10.84
N TYR A 366 24.77 18.23 9.70
CA TYR A 366 23.77 17.16 9.61
C TYR A 366 24.34 15.80 10.03
N GLY A 367 25.54 15.43 9.58
CA GLY A 367 26.25 14.22 9.99
C GLY A 367 26.54 14.14 11.48
N VAL A 368 26.82 15.29 12.11
CA VAL A 368 26.96 15.41 13.57
C VAL A 368 25.62 15.14 14.28
N GLY A 369 24.52 15.72 13.81
CA GLY A 369 23.19 15.52 14.38
C GLY A 369 22.70 14.07 14.22
N TRP A 370 22.88 13.51 13.03
CA TRP A 370 22.43 12.16 12.68
C TRP A 370 23.12 11.09 13.54
N ILE A 371 24.44 11.15 13.71
CA ILE A 371 25.17 10.15 14.51
C ILE A 371 24.79 10.20 15.99
N ILE A 372 24.43 11.38 16.53
CA ILE A 372 23.97 11.51 17.93
C ILE A 372 22.69 10.69 18.16
N SER A 373 21.76 10.68 17.21
CA SER A 373 20.54 9.86 17.31
C SER A 373 20.89 8.36 17.45
N THR A 374 21.91 7.90 16.72
CA THR A 374 22.39 6.51 16.83
C THR A 374 23.08 6.20 18.18
N PHE A 375 23.79 7.18 18.76
CA PHE A 375 24.44 7.02 20.08
C PHE A 375 23.42 6.89 21.20
N VAL A 376 22.33 7.63 21.13
CA VAL A 376 21.24 7.55 22.11
C VAL A 376 20.66 6.13 22.12
N THR A 377 20.44 5.55 20.94
CA THR A 377 19.87 4.20 20.80
C THR A 377 20.70 3.11 21.47
N VAL A 378 22.04 3.21 21.41
CA VAL A 378 22.94 2.27 22.11
C VAL A 378 22.75 2.28 23.62
N GLU A 379 22.42 3.44 24.19
CA GLU A 379 22.18 3.59 25.62
C GLU A 379 20.78 3.14 26.04
N LEU A 380 19.82 3.09 25.11
CA LEU A 380 18.44 2.64 25.38
C LEU A 380 18.24 1.13 25.18
N ALA A 381 18.97 0.53 24.24
CA ALA A 381 18.90 -0.89 23.94
C ALA A 381 19.29 -1.74 25.16
N GLN A 382 18.54 -2.79 25.43
CA GLN A 382 18.82 -3.76 26.48
C GLN A 382 19.20 -5.11 25.85
N LEU A 383 19.82 -5.96 26.66
CA LEU A 383 20.20 -7.32 26.24
C LEU A 383 18.98 -8.09 25.71
N GLY A 384 19.06 -8.53 24.46
CA GLY A 384 18.04 -9.33 23.78
C GLY A 384 16.96 -8.53 23.05
N ASN A 385 16.96 -7.19 23.06
CA ASN A 385 16.05 -6.35 22.27
C ASN A 385 16.78 -5.30 21.42
N GLU A 386 18.06 -5.51 21.15
CA GLU A 386 18.93 -4.57 20.45
C GLU A 386 18.39 -4.25 19.05
N ALA A 387 17.93 -5.27 18.31
CA ALA A 387 17.42 -5.08 16.96
C ALA A 387 16.05 -4.37 16.96
N ALA A 388 15.13 -4.72 17.85
CA ALA A 388 13.83 -4.07 17.92
C ALA A 388 13.92 -2.61 18.39
N VAL A 389 14.77 -2.29 19.37
CA VAL A 389 14.97 -0.90 19.83
C VAL A 389 15.64 -0.06 18.74
N TYR A 390 16.67 -0.61 18.08
CA TYR A 390 17.33 0.10 16.98
C TYR A 390 16.40 0.30 15.79
N GLY A 391 15.71 -0.77 15.39
CA GLY A 391 14.71 -0.75 14.34
C GLY A 391 13.58 0.24 14.64
N LEU A 392 13.15 0.35 15.89
CA LEU A 392 12.12 1.31 16.29
C LEU A 392 12.59 2.75 16.15
N ILE A 393 13.74 3.13 16.71
CA ILE A 393 14.23 4.52 16.64
C ILE A 393 14.48 4.95 15.19
N THR A 394 15.00 4.05 14.36
CA THR A 394 15.19 4.31 12.93
C THR A 394 13.87 4.40 12.17
N THR A 395 12.91 3.47 12.40
CA THR A 395 11.55 3.55 11.85
C THR A 395 10.89 4.89 12.18
N VAL A 396 10.99 5.35 13.43
CA VAL A 396 10.39 6.62 13.88
C VAL A 396 10.91 7.81 13.07
N THR A 397 12.21 7.82 12.78
CA THR A 397 12.86 8.88 12.01
C THR A 397 12.42 8.83 10.55
N ASN A 398 12.40 7.63 9.94
CA ASN A 398 12.00 7.45 8.53
C ASN A 398 10.53 7.80 8.26
N VAL A 399 9.67 7.62 9.25
CA VAL A 399 8.23 7.89 9.15
C VAL A 399 7.91 9.38 9.40
N ALA A 400 8.81 10.15 10.01
CA ALA A 400 8.64 11.59 10.21
C ALA A 400 8.71 12.38 8.90
N ALA A 401 9.61 12.02 7.98
CA ALA A 401 9.83 12.74 6.72
C ALA A 401 8.57 12.82 5.83
N PRO A 402 7.83 11.73 5.54
CA PRO A 402 6.56 11.81 4.78
C PRO A 402 5.53 12.76 5.39
N PHE A 403 5.51 12.85 6.73
CA PHE A 403 4.62 13.74 7.45
C PHE A 403 5.08 15.21 7.31
N ALA A 404 6.39 15.47 7.35
CA ALA A 404 6.97 16.78 7.09
C ALA A 404 6.65 17.27 5.66
N THR A 405 6.80 16.40 4.65
CA THR A 405 6.43 16.71 3.26
C THR A 405 4.94 17.04 3.13
N SER A 406 4.08 16.25 3.77
CA SER A 406 2.62 16.50 3.75
C SER A 406 2.27 17.86 4.37
N LEU A 407 2.92 18.20 5.47
CA LEU A 407 2.71 19.48 6.16
C LEU A 407 3.26 20.65 5.33
N THR A 408 4.42 20.48 4.69
CA THR A 408 5.01 21.45 3.76
C THR A 408 4.02 21.78 2.64
N LEU A 409 3.47 20.76 1.97
CA LEU A 409 2.49 20.96 0.90
C LEU A 409 1.23 21.69 1.37
N LEU A 410 0.74 21.38 2.58
CA LEU A 410 -0.44 22.04 3.15
C LEU A 410 -0.18 23.53 3.44
N VAL A 411 1.00 23.85 3.97
CA VAL A 411 1.41 25.21 4.33
C VAL A 411 1.75 26.04 3.11
N ASP A 412 2.36 25.42 2.09
CA ASP A 412 2.74 26.08 0.85
C ASP A 412 1.56 26.22 -0.13
N GLY A 413 0.52 25.39 -0.01
CA GLY A 413 -0.63 25.37 -0.92
C GLY A 413 -1.35 26.72 -1.14
N PRO A 414 -1.46 27.63 -0.16
CA PRO A 414 -2.00 28.97 -0.38
C PRO A 414 -1.11 29.88 -1.25
N PHE A 415 0.17 29.58 -1.41
CA PHE A 415 1.10 30.35 -2.23
C PHE A 415 1.07 29.83 -3.68
N ASN A 416 0.98 30.74 -4.64
CA ASN A 416 0.87 30.37 -6.05
C ASN A 416 2.28 30.16 -6.65
N ILE A 417 2.93 29.07 -6.26
CA ILE A 417 4.30 28.72 -6.68
C ILE A 417 4.24 27.62 -7.74
N THR A 418 3.77 27.96 -8.92
CA THR A 418 3.78 27.04 -10.08
C THR A 418 5.09 27.18 -10.86
N ASN A 419 5.48 26.13 -11.59
CA ASN A 419 6.68 26.16 -12.43
C ASN A 419 6.67 27.35 -13.41
N ASP A 420 5.51 27.66 -14.00
CA ASP A 420 5.40 28.75 -14.97
C ASP A 420 5.53 30.12 -14.32
N ARG A 421 4.98 30.31 -13.11
CA ARG A 421 5.20 31.55 -12.36
C ARG A 421 6.65 31.71 -11.91
N VAL A 422 7.31 30.63 -11.52
CA VAL A 422 8.74 30.69 -11.14
C VAL A 422 9.60 31.07 -12.35
N LYS A 423 9.25 30.62 -13.57
CA LYS A 423 9.91 31.04 -14.81
C LYS A 423 9.69 32.51 -15.16
N GLU A 424 8.50 33.05 -14.85
CA GLU A 424 8.21 34.47 -15.05
C GLU A 424 9.11 35.37 -14.19
N ASP A 425 9.56 34.87 -13.03
CA ASP A 425 10.53 35.49 -12.12
C ASP A 425 10.19 36.96 -11.77
N ASP A 426 8.91 37.22 -11.52
CA ASP A 426 8.41 38.54 -11.16
C ASP A 426 8.54 38.84 -9.65
N HIS A 427 8.27 40.09 -9.26
CA HIS A 427 8.34 40.47 -7.84
C HIS A 427 7.32 39.70 -6.97
N SER A 428 6.16 39.31 -7.52
CA SER A 428 5.14 38.61 -6.75
C SER A 428 5.57 37.20 -6.39
N VAL A 429 6.11 36.44 -7.35
CA VAL A 429 6.57 35.06 -7.10
C VAL A 429 7.78 35.05 -6.19
N ARG A 430 8.70 36.02 -6.31
CA ARG A 430 9.84 36.18 -5.39
C ARG A 430 9.37 36.43 -3.94
N MET A 431 8.30 37.20 -3.75
CA MET A 431 7.68 37.40 -2.44
C MET A 431 7.03 36.12 -1.90
N ASP A 432 6.27 35.39 -2.73
CA ASP A 432 5.64 34.13 -2.35
C ASP A 432 6.69 33.10 -1.91
N ILE A 433 7.79 32.96 -2.67
CA ILE A 433 8.94 32.11 -2.34
C ILE A 433 9.62 32.57 -1.04
N THR A 434 9.77 33.89 -0.85
CA THR A 434 10.38 34.43 0.39
C THR A 434 9.58 34.03 1.62
N TYR A 435 8.24 34.07 1.56
CA TYR A 435 7.39 33.67 2.68
C TYR A 435 7.52 32.19 3.00
N THR A 436 7.52 31.31 2.00
CA THR A 436 7.66 29.86 2.25
C THR A 436 9.02 29.51 2.83
N ILE A 437 10.11 30.16 2.39
CA ILE A 437 11.44 30.01 2.98
C ILE A 437 11.47 30.47 4.44
N ILE A 438 10.85 31.61 4.77
CA ILE A 438 10.77 32.10 6.16
C ILE A 438 9.99 31.12 7.04
N ILE A 439 8.87 30.59 6.54
CA ILE A 439 8.06 29.61 7.27
C ILE A 439 8.85 28.32 7.50
N MET A 440 9.57 27.82 6.49
CA MET A 440 10.45 26.66 6.61
C MET A 440 11.48 26.83 7.73
N TYR A 441 12.26 27.92 7.73
CA TYR A 441 13.26 28.14 8.78
C TYR A 441 12.62 28.38 10.15
N ALA A 442 11.44 29.01 10.21
CA ALA A 442 10.69 29.14 11.46
C ALA A 442 10.27 27.78 12.02
N ALA A 443 9.83 26.85 11.16
CA ALA A 443 9.55 25.47 11.54
C ALA A 443 10.81 24.75 12.03
N MET A 444 11.94 24.87 11.32
CA MET A 444 13.22 24.28 11.75
C MET A 444 13.67 24.80 13.12
N VAL A 445 13.52 26.08 13.42
CA VAL A 445 13.79 26.65 14.76
C VAL A 445 12.78 26.14 15.79
N PHE A 446 11.51 26.00 15.41
CA PHE A 446 10.48 25.42 16.28
C PHE A 446 10.79 23.97 16.68
N ALA A 447 11.48 23.20 15.84
CA ALA A 447 11.96 21.85 16.18
C ALA A 447 12.79 21.83 17.48
N TRP A 448 13.49 22.92 17.80
CA TRP A 448 14.31 23.03 19.02
C TRP A 448 13.49 23.05 20.31
N VAL A 449 12.19 23.36 20.24
CA VAL A 449 11.26 23.24 21.37
C VAL A 449 11.26 21.80 21.89
N PHE A 450 11.49 20.79 21.05
CA PHE A 450 11.51 19.39 21.47
C PHE A 450 12.83 18.92 22.07
N LEU A 451 13.91 19.73 22.04
CA LEU A 451 15.23 19.33 22.55
C LEU A 451 15.26 18.98 24.05
N PHE A 452 14.29 19.46 24.84
CA PHE A 452 14.21 19.06 26.24
C PHE A 452 13.93 17.56 26.42
N LEU A 453 13.37 16.91 25.39
CA LEU A 453 13.10 15.47 25.34
C LEU A 453 14.36 14.65 25.01
N LEU A 454 15.34 15.23 24.31
CA LEU A 454 16.61 14.53 24.06
C LEU A 454 17.49 14.54 25.33
N PRO A 455 18.09 13.43 25.79
CA PRO A 455 19.05 13.45 26.89
C PRO A 455 20.25 14.35 26.60
N LYS A 456 20.89 14.90 27.64
CA LYS A 456 22.06 15.80 27.44
C LYS A 456 23.32 15.06 26.99
N GLN A 457 23.46 13.80 27.39
CA GLN A 457 24.64 12.96 27.19
C GLN A 457 24.31 11.49 27.51
N LYS A 458 25.23 10.56 27.19
CA LYS A 458 25.16 9.13 27.54
C LYS A 458 24.83 8.85 29.01
N GLU A 459 25.51 9.53 29.94
CA GLU A 459 25.29 9.34 31.37
C GLU A 459 23.87 9.77 31.80
N ASP A 460 23.37 10.86 31.23
CA ASP A 460 22.01 11.34 31.48
C ASP A 460 20.97 10.37 30.88
N ALA A 461 21.22 9.82 29.69
CA ALA A 461 20.38 8.79 29.09
C ALA A 461 20.29 7.53 29.98
N GLN A 462 21.43 7.03 30.47
CA GLN A 462 21.46 5.90 31.40
C GLN A 462 20.79 6.22 32.75
N ARG A 463 20.98 7.42 33.28
CA ARG A 463 20.32 7.87 34.52
C ARG A 463 18.80 7.87 34.34
N ILE A 464 18.28 8.47 33.26
CA ILE A 464 16.84 8.50 32.97
C ILE A 464 16.30 7.09 32.74
N LEU A 465 17.08 6.19 32.13
CA LEU A 465 16.66 4.80 31.93
C LEU A 465 16.52 4.04 33.26
N ARG A 466 17.41 4.31 34.24
CA ARG A 466 17.38 3.66 35.56
C ARG A 466 16.37 4.30 36.53
N GLU A 467 16.27 5.62 36.53
CA GLU A 467 15.57 6.40 37.57
C GLU A 467 14.29 7.08 37.05
N GLY A 468 14.08 7.16 35.74
CA GLY A 468 13.04 8.01 35.11
C GLY A 468 11.59 7.52 35.25
N GLY A 469 11.36 6.38 35.90
CA GLY A 469 10.03 5.79 36.08
C GLY A 469 9.41 5.24 34.79
N LYS A 470 8.20 4.67 34.92
CA LYS A 470 7.44 4.07 33.81
C LYS A 470 6.02 4.65 33.76
N SER A 471 5.51 4.90 32.56
CA SER A 471 4.14 5.34 32.33
C SER A 471 3.51 4.53 31.20
N LYS A 472 2.48 3.74 31.53
CA LYS A 472 1.72 2.96 30.54
C LYS A 472 0.91 3.85 29.60
N ILE A 473 0.44 4.99 30.09
CA ILE A 473 -0.33 5.96 29.30
C ILE A 473 0.56 6.56 28.21
N LEU A 474 1.74 7.05 28.57
CA LEU A 474 2.67 7.64 27.61
C LEU A 474 3.23 6.60 26.64
N GLY A 475 3.49 5.37 27.10
CA GLY A 475 3.82 4.25 26.21
C GLY A 475 2.71 3.97 25.19
N GLY A 476 1.44 3.97 25.63
CA GLY A 476 0.28 3.80 24.75
C GLY A 476 0.10 4.93 23.74
N VAL A 477 0.25 6.19 24.17
CA VAL A 477 0.22 7.36 23.27
C VAL A 477 1.33 7.26 22.22
N THR A 478 2.52 6.80 22.63
CA THR A 478 3.67 6.60 21.73
C THR A 478 3.36 5.59 20.64
N VAL A 479 2.82 4.43 21.00
CA VAL A 479 2.41 3.43 20.00
C VAL A 479 1.30 3.97 19.11
N ALA A 480 0.34 4.72 19.66
CA ALA A 480 -0.79 5.25 18.90
C ALA A 480 -0.35 6.21 17.79
N TYR A 481 0.45 7.25 18.11
CA TYR A 481 0.88 8.20 17.07
C TYR A 481 1.87 7.57 16.08
N LEU A 482 2.73 6.62 16.50
CA LEU A 482 3.61 5.93 15.56
C LEU A 482 2.85 4.99 14.62
N THR A 483 1.82 4.30 15.12
CA THR A 483 0.96 3.47 14.29
C THR A 483 0.23 4.33 13.27
N PHE A 484 -0.32 5.47 13.73
CA PHE A 484 -0.91 6.46 12.83
C PHE A 484 0.08 6.96 11.79
N ALA A 485 1.32 7.27 12.18
CA ALA A 485 2.33 7.80 11.28
C ALA A 485 2.82 6.75 10.26
N ILE A 486 2.98 5.48 10.66
CA ILE A 486 3.32 4.38 9.72
C ILE A 486 2.19 4.21 8.71
N ILE A 487 0.94 4.19 9.19
CA ILE A 487 -0.23 4.12 8.31
C ILE A 487 -0.21 5.32 7.36
N TRP A 488 -0.07 6.55 7.88
CA TRP A 488 0.02 7.77 7.08
C TRP A 488 1.11 7.69 6.02
N SER A 489 2.33 7.29 6.40
CA SER A 489 3.45 7.13 5.46
C SER A 489 3.15 6.11 4.37
N ILE A 490 2.58 4.95 4.71
CA ILE A 490 2.18 3.96 3.70
C ILE A 490 1.15 4.58 2.77
N LEU A 491 0.12 5.24 3.31
CA LEU A 491 -0.92 5.85 2.50
C LEU A 491 -0.37 6.93 1.59
N THR A 492 0.42 7.89 2.08
CA THR A 492 0.95 8.98 1.26
C THR A 492 1.89 8.46 0.17
N ASN A 493 2.69 7.45 0.50
CA ASN A 493 3.62 6.85 -0.45
C ASN A 493 2.90 6.02 -1.51
N VAL A 494 1.79 5.36 -1.16
CA VAL A 494 0.93 4.66 -2.12
C VAL A 494 0.07 5.67 -2.91
N LEU A 495 -0.38 6.77 -2.27
CA LEU A 495 -1.16 7.87 -2.88
C LEU A 495 -0.46 8.49 -4.07
N ALA A 496 0.84 8.68 -3.95
CA ALA A 496 1.66 9.33 -4.96
C ALA A 496 1.76 8.54 -6.28
N ILE A 497 1.24 7.30 -6.35
CA ILE A 497 1.38 6.39 -7.49
C ILE A 497 0.03 6.09 -8.21
N PHE A 498 -1.12 6.55 -7.71
CA PHE A 498 -2.42 6.15 -8.29
C PHE A 498 -2.79 6.88 -9.58
N ASP A 499 -3.14 6.11 -10.62
CA ASP A 499 -4.17 6.50 -11.60
C ASP A 499 -5.55 5.91 -11.17
N ILE A 500 -6.63 6.59 -11.55
CA ILE A 500 -7.98 6.51 -10.96
C ILE A 500 -8.68 5.16 -11.23
N ALA A 501 -8.23 4.41 -12.24
CA ALA A 501 -8.87 3.17 -12.71
C ALA A 501 -9.01 2.06 -11.65
N ALA A 502 -8.19 2.07 -10.59
CA ALA A 502 -8.20 1.02 -9.56
C ALA A 502 -8.73 1.43 -8.19
N ALA A 503 -9.32 2.62 -8.08
CA ALA A 503 -9.94 3.13 -6.86
C ALA A 503 -10.95 2.15 -6.25
N LYS A 504 -11.80 1.54 -7.09
CA LYS A 504 -12.83 0.59 -6.67
C LYS A 504 -12.23 -0.65 -5.99
N GLN A 505 -11.12 -1.18 -6.50
CA GLN A 505 -10.48 -2.36 -5.94
C GLN A 505 -9.84 -2.07 -4.58
N LEU A 506 -9.26 -0.88 -4.42
CA LEU A 506 -8.70 -0.47 -3.15
C LEU A 506 -9.78 -0.38 -2.06
N VAL A 507 -10.94 0.21 -2.35
CA VAL A 507 -12.06 0.30 -1.39
C VAL A 507 -12.63 -1.07 -1.01
N ILE A 508 -12.53 -2.07 -1.89
CA ILE A 508 -12.99 -3.44 -1.62
C ILE A 508 -11.95 -4.27 -0.85
N LEU A 509 -10.67 -3.89 -0.87
CA LEU A 509 -9.58 -4.63 -0.22
C LEU A 509 -9.84 -5.04 1.25
N PRO A 510 -10.47 -4.21 2.13
CA PRO A 510 -10.75 -4.60 3.51
C PRO A 510 -11.59 -5.88 3.65
N TRP A 511 -12.42 -6.22 2.65
CA TRP A 511 -13.22 -7.44 2.63
C TRP A 511 -12.38 -8.73 2.55
N SER A 512 -11.15 -8.64 2.05
CA SER A 512 -10.18 -9.75 2.03
C SER A 512 -9.49 -9.98 3.38
N PHE A 513 -9.68 -9.07 4.35
CA PHE A 513 -9.07 -9.17 5.68
C PHE A 513 -10.07 -9.59 6.78
N LYS A 514 -11.29 -9.99 6.42
CA LYS A 514 -12.35 -10.36 7.39
C LYS A 514 -11.89 -11.41 8.41
N VAL A 515 -11.12 -12.42 7.99
CA VAL A 515 -10.60 -13.46 8.90
C VAL A 515 -9.75 -12.88 10.04
N PHE A 516 -8.96 -11.83 9.77
CA PHE A 516 -8.09 -11.22 10.78
C PHE A 516 -8.88 -10.39 11.79
N TYR A 517 -9.90 -9.65 11.33
CA TYR A 517 -10.84 -8.97 12.22
C TYR A 517 -11.60 -9.96 13.10
N GLY A 518 -11.97 -11.12 12.54
CA GLY A 518 -12.61 -12.21 13.28
C GLY A 518 -11.72 -12.73 14.40
N ILE A 519 -10.49 -13.15 14.08
CA ILE A 519 -9.51 -13.63 15.07
C ILE A 519 -9.25 -12.59 16.16
N LEU A 520 -9.12 -11.31 15.79
CA LEU A 520 -8.89 -10.22 16.75
C LEU A 520 -10.04 -10.10 17.75
N SER A 521 -11.27 -10.04 17.25
CA SER A 521 -12.49 -9.92 18.06
C SER A 521 -12.74 -11.16 18.93
N ASP A 522 -12.44 -12.37 18.42
CA ASP A 522 -12.56 -13.64 19.16
C ASP A 522 -11.61 -13.70 20.35
N CYS A 523 -10.36 -13.23 20.16
CA CYS A 523 -9.30 -13.40 21.14
C CYS A 523 -9.23 -12.29 22.20
N ARG A 524 -9.66 -11.07 21.87
CA ARG A 524 -9.39 -9.88 22.68
C ARG A 524 -10.67 -9.12 23.02
N PRO A 525 -11.42 -9.52 24.07
CA PRO A 525 -12.53 -8.72 24.56
C PRO A 525 -12.05 -7.33 25.02
N ILE A 526 -12.76 -6.27 24.61
CA ILE A 526 -12.53 -4.89 25.08
C ILE A 526 -13.61 -4.57 26.11
N PHE A 527 -13.25 -4.06 27.29
CA PHE A 527 -14.18 -3.88 28.42
C PHE A 527 -14.94 -5.16 28.83
N GLY A 528 -14.42 -6.33 28.49
CA GLY A 528 -15.04 -7.64 28.71
C GLY A 528 -16.02 -8.08 27.62
N TYR A 529 -16.24 -7.30 26.57
CA TYR A 529 -17.13 -7.64 25.45
C TYR A 529 -16.31 -8.01 24.20
N ARG A 530 -16.65 -9.10 23.52
CA ARG A 530 -15.94 -9.62 22.34
C ARG A 530 -16.31 -8.87 21.06
N ARG A 531 -17.53 -8.34 20.93
CA ARG A 531 -18.06 -7.79 19.66
C ARG A 531 -18.46 -6.33 19.73
N ARG A 532 -19.27 -5.96 20.71
CA ARG A 532 -19.89 -4.62 20.79
C ARG A 532 -18.88 -3.46 20.69
N PRO A 533 -17.73 -3.48 21.39
CA PRO A 533 -16.75 -2.40 21.30
C PRO A 533 -16.07 -2.31 19.92
N TYR A 534 -15.81 -3.45 19.27
CA TYR A 534 -15.23 -3.48 17.93
C TYR A 534 -16.19 -2.90 16.89
N MET A 535 -17.49 -3.19 17.01
CA MET A 535 -18.52 -2.55 16.18
C MET A 535 -18.56 -1.04 16.38
N LEU A 536 -18.43 -0.55 17.62
CA LEU A 536 -18.37 0.89 17.87
C LEU A 536 -17.11 1.52 17.27
N ILE A 537 -15.95 0.89 17.43
CA ILE A 537 -14.70 1.37 16.84
C ILE A 537 -14.84 1.44 15.32
N GLY A 538 -15.31 0.37 14.68
CA GLY A 538 -15.50 0.30 13.24
C GLY A 538 -16.46 1.37 12.71
N TRP A 539 -17.64 1.51 13.33
CA TRP A 539 -18.59 2.55 12.93
C TRP A 539 -18.09 3.96 13.21
N THR A 540 -17.34 4.19 14.29
CA THR A 540 -16.75 5.50 14.59
C THR A 540 -15.72 5.88 13.52
N ILE A 541 -14.87 4.94 13.10
CA ILE A 541 -13.92 5.16 12.00
C ILE A 541 -14.69 5.48 10.71
N CYS A 542 -15.70 4.68 10.36
CA CYS A 542 -16.51 4.90 9.16
C CYS A 542 -17.16 6.29 9.16
N ILE A 543 -17.87 6.65 10.23
CA ILE A 543 -18.55 7.94 10.37
C ILE A 543 -17.56 9.10 10.35
N ALA A 544 -16.40 8.96 11.01
CA ALA A 544 -15.36 9.99 10.98
C ALA A 544 -14.84 10.23 9.56
N MET A 545 -14.59 9.16 8.79
CA MET A 545 -14.14 9.26 7.40
C MET A 545 -15.21 9.85 6.48
N LEU A 546 -16.47 9.45 6.64
CA LEU A 546 -17.60 10.05 5.93
C LEU A 546 -17.73 11.56 6.23
N LEU A 547 -17.56 11.95 7.50
CA LEU A 547 -17.59 13.35 7.91
C LEU A 547 -16.42 14.15 7.34
N ILE A 548 -15.22 13.56 7.26
CA ILE A 548 -14.06 14.18 6.59
C ILE A 548 -14.40 14.43 5.11
N MET A 549 -14.93 13.44 4.39
CA MET A 549 -15.33 13.62 2.99
C MET A 549 -16.46 14.65 2.82
N ALA A 550 -17.34 14.79 3.80
CA ALA A 550 -18.42 15.77 3.82
C ALA A 550 -17.94 17.22 4.01
N ILE A 551 -16.80 17.44 4.66
CA ILE A 551 -16.25 18.79 4.89
C ILE A 551 -15.11 19.16 3.94
N MET A 552 -14.59 18.18 3.19
CA MET A 552 -13.54 18.43 2.21
C MET A 552 -14.07 19.19 0.98
N PRO A 553 -13.35 20.22 0.50
CA PRO A 553 -13.71 20.89 -0.74
C PRO A 553 -13.45 19.95 -1.93
N ILE A 554 -14.43 19.82 -2.83
CA ILE A 554 -14.35 18.93 -4.00
C ILE A 554 -13.52 19.51 -5.15
N GLY A 555 -13.21 20.81 -5.13
CA GLY A 555 -12.55 21.49 -6.25
C GLY A 555 -13.50 21.75 -7.42
N LYS A 556 -12.94 22.16 -8.57
CA LYS A 556 -13.71 22.31 -9.83
C LYS A 556 -13.75 20.97 -10.59
N PRO A 557 -14.87 20.64 -11.27
CA PRO A 557 -14.91 19.47 -12.13
C PRO A 557 -13.90 19.58 -13.29
N TYR A 558 -13.54 18.43 -13.88
CA TYR A 558 -12.60 18.36 -15.02
C TYR A 558 -13.07 19.22 -16.19
N TYR A 559 -14.34 19.07 -16.59
CA TYR A 559 -14.99 19.99 -17.50
C TYR A 559 -15.69 21.09 -16.71
N THR A 560 -15.15 22.31 -16.74
CA THR A 560 -15.79 23.47 -16.08
C THR A 560 -17.04 23.94 -16.82
N VAL A 561 -17.17 23.56 -18.09
CA VAL A 561 -18.37 23.70 -18.91
C VAL A 561 -18.74 22.30 -19.40
N ALA A 562 -19.88 21.77 -18.97
CA ALA A 562 -20.24 20.37 -19.20
C ALA A 562 -20.33 19.98 -20.69
N SER A 563 -20.77 20.90 -21.56
CA SER A 563 -20.86 20.67 -23.02
C SER A 563 -19.52 20.34 -23.68
N ASP A 564 -18.39 20.71 -23.07
CA ASP A 564 -17.06 20.44 -23.65
C ASP A 564 -16.71 18.96 -23.63
N ARG A 565 -17.37 18.18 -22.76
CA ARG A 565 -17.24 16.72 -22.70
C ARG A 565 -17.63 16.05 -24.01
N ASP A 566 -18.57 16.64 -24.75
CA ASP A 566 -19.15 16.05 -25.95
C ASP A 566 -18.42 16.51 -27.24
N VAL A 567 -17.40 17.36 -27.09
CA VAL A 567 -16.52 17.79 -28.19
C VAL A 567 -15.38 16.77 -28.33
N ALA A 568 -15.06 16.36 -29.56
CA ALA A 568 -13.92 15.49 -29.79
C ALA A 568 -12.61 16.21 -29.43
N VAL A 569 -11.65 15.50 -28.82
CA VAL A 569 -10.36 16.08 -28.38
C VAL A 569 -9.59 16.74 -29.55
N ALA A 570 -9.72 16.19 -30.76
CA ALA A 570 -9.15 16.75 -31.98
C ALA A 570 -9.68 18.15 -32.32
N ASP A 571 -10.90 18.47 -31.87
CA ASP A 571 -11.63 19.71 -32.15
C ASP A 571 -11.57 20.71 -30.98
N TYR A 572 -10.74 20.45 -29.96
CA TYR A 572 -10.57 21.37 -28.82
C TYR A 572 -9.90 22.67 -29.26
N THR A 573 -10.66 23.77 -29.18
CA THR A 573 -10.13 25.13 -29.31
C THR A 573 -9.25 25.49 -28.11
N ASP A 574 -8.39 26.50 -28.28
CA ASP A 574 -7.52 26.98 -27.19
C ASP A 574 -8.31 27.45 -25.96
N GLU A 575 -9.53 27.98 -26.18
CA GLU A 575 -10.45 28.39 -25.12
C GLU A 575 -11.06 27.20 -24.35
N ILE A 576 -11.30 26.06 -25.01
CA ILE A 576 -11.73 24.82 -24.36
C ILE A 576 -10.57 24.27 -23.53
N ARG A 577 -9.37 24.19 -24.11
CA ARG A 577 -8.17 23.71 -23.40
C ARG A 577 -7.87 24.55 -22.17
N ALA A 578 -7.96 25.87 -22.27
CA ALA A 578 -7.66 26.78 -21.16
C ALA A 578 -8.66 26.69 -19.99
N ARG A 579 -9.89 26.21 -20.22
CA ARG A 579 -10.91 26.08 -19.16
C ARG A 579 -11.09 24.65 -18.64
N ILE A 580 -10.44 23.66 -19.24
CA ILE A 580 -10.39 22.29 -18.70
C ILE A 580 -9.53 22.30 -17.44
N ASN A 581 -10.05 21.71 -16.36
CA ASN A 581 -9.33 21.55 -15.12
C ASN A 581 -8.52 20.24 -15.15
N TYR A 582 -7.31 20.31 -15.71
CA TYR A 582 -6.40 19.16 -15.78
C TYR A 582 -5.92 18.66 -14.41
N ASP A 583 -6.09 19.44 -13.35
CA ASP A 583 -5.74 19.04 -11.98
C ASP A 583 -6.83 18.20 -11.29
N ALA A 584 -8.06 18.19 -11.83
CA ALA A 584 -9.20 17.46 -11.23
C ALA A 584 -8.94 15.96 -10.98
N PRO A 585 -8.21 15.21 -11.84
CA PRO A 585 -7.88 13.81 -11.59
C PRO A 585 -7.03 13.62 -10.33
N SER A 586 -6.10 14.52 -10.05
CA SER A 586 -5.21 14.44 -8.88
C SER A 586 -5.94 14.58 -7.54
N GLU A 587 -7.13 15.21 -7.54
CA GLU A 587 -7.99 15.34 -6.37
C GLU A 587 -8.76 14.05 -6.05
N GLY A 588 -9.01 13.20 -7.05
CA GLY A 588 -9.77 11.95 -6.89
C GLY A 588 -9.11 10.97 -5.91
N ALA A 589 -7.78 10.83 -5.98
CA ALA A 589 -7.01 9.92 -5.13
C ALA A 589 -7.20 10.18 -3.62
N LYS A 590 -7.40 11.45 -3.22
CA LYS A 590 -7.64 11.84 -1.82
C LYS A 590 -8.91 11.19 -1.27
N TYR A 591 -9.99 11.16 -2.06
CA TYR A 591 -11.26 10.58 -1.66
C TYR A 591 -11.20 9.06 -1.56
N VAL A 592 -10.49 8.39 -2.48
CA VAL A 592 -10.38 6.93 -2.53
C VAL A 592 -9.81 6.36 -1.22
N ILE A 593 -8.83 7.03 -0.63
CA ILE A 593 -8.25 6.56 0.63
C ILE A 593 -9.19 6.76 1.81
N ILE A 594 -9.91 7.86 1.85
CA ILE A 594 -10.89 8.09 2.92
C ILE A 594 -12.02 7.06 2.81
N MET A 595 -12.41 6.70 1.58
CA MET A 595 -13.31 5.57 1.32
C MET A 595 -12.71 4.22 1.76
N LEU A 596 -11.43 3.95 1.52
CA LEU A 596 -10.74 2.76 2.02
C LEU A 596 -10.81 2.67 3.56
N PHE A 597 -10.55 3.76 4.29
CA PHE A 597 -10.67 3.75 5.75
C PHE A 597 -12.11 3.62 6.22
N ALA A 598 -13.05 4.25 5.53
CA ALA A 598 -14.46 4.03 5.79
C ALA A 598 -14.82 2.55 5.64
N ALA A 599 -14.27 1.89 4.61
CA ALA A 599 -14.40 0.46 4.38
C ALA A 599 -13.75 -0.41 5.44
N CYS A 600 -12.52 -0.11 5.89
CA CYS A 600 -11.93 -0.79 7.04
C CYS A 600 -12.84 -0.69 8.28
N GLY A 601 -13.42 0.49 8.51
CA GLY A 601 -14.33 0.76 9.63
C GLY A 601 -15.60 -0.10 9.55
N TYR A 602 -16.38 0.01 8.48
CA TYR A 602 -17.65 -0.74 8.40
C TYR A 602 -17.41 -2.25 8.25
N VAL A 603 -16.33 -2.72 7.60
CA VAL A 603 -16.03 -4.16 7.49
C VAL A 603 -15.68 -4.77 8.85
N LEU A 604 -14.94 -4.05 9.70
CA LEU A 604 -14.69 -4.50 11.08
C LEU A 604 -16.01 -4.69 11.85
N SER A 605 -16.94 -3.74 11.71
CA SER A 605 -18.27 -3.84 12.30
C SER A 605 -19.10 -4.98 11.70
N ASP A 606 -19.03 -5.18 10.38
CA ASP A 606 -19.73 -6.23 9.65
C ASP A 606 -19.29 -7.62 10.14
N VAL A 607 -17.99 -7.87 10.31
CA VAL A 607 -17.49 -9.17 10.83
C VAL A 607 -18.02 -9.47 12.24
N CYS A 608 -18.09 -8.45 13.09
CA CYS A 608 -18.63 -8.61 14.43
C CYS A 608 -20.16 -8.86 14.39
N ALA A 609 -20.89 -8.18 13.51
CA ALA A 609 -22.31 -8.37 13.31
C ALA A 609 -22.63 -9.76 12.71
N ASP A 610 -21.84 -10.21 11.73
CA ASP A 610 -21.90 -11.55 11.13
C ASP A 610 -21.72 -12.64 12.20
N SER A 611 -20.78 -12.44 13.13
CA SER A 611 -20.57 -13.37 14.24
C SER A 611 -21.75 -13.43 15.21
N ILE A 612 -22.32 -12.29 15.60
CA ILE A 612 -23.52 -12.27 16.48
C ILE A 612 -24.69 -12.95 15.78
N THR A 613 -24.84 -12.68 14.48
CA THR A 613 -25.85 -13.30 13.63
C THR A 613 -25.67 -14.81 13.55
N CYS A 614 -24.42 -15.28 13.44
CA CYS A 614 -24.07 -16.70 13.46
C CYS A 614 -24.44 -17.33 14.81
N GLU A 615 -24.08 -16.70 15.93
CA GLU A 615 -24.40 -17.16 17.28
C GLU A 615 -25.92 -17.26 17.51
N LEU A 616 -26.67 -16.22 17.12
CA LEU A 616 -28.14 -16.22 17.20
C LEU A 616 -28.76 -17.31 16.31
N ALA A 617 -28.24 -17.51 15.10
CA ALA A 617 -28.71 -18.57 14.21
C ALA A 617 -28.44 -19.97 14.79
N GLN A 618 -27.33 -20.17 15.50
CA GLN A 618 -27.03 -21.46 16.16
C GLN A 618 -28.05 -21.80 17.25
N GLN A 619 -28.63 -20.78 17.92
CA GLN A 619 -29.66 -20.95 18.94
C GLN A 619 -31.05 -21.28 18.35
N GLU A 620 -31.26 -21.10 17.04
CA GLU A 620 -32.52 -21.45 16.40
C GLU A 620 -32.73 -22.98 16.38
N PRO A 621 -33.98 -23.45 16.57
CA PRO A 621 -34.36 -24.84 16.30
C PRO A 621 -33.89 -25.29 14.92
N ILE A 622 -33.43 -26.53 14.77
CA ILE A 622 -32.80 -27.03 13.54
C ILE A 622 -33.69 -26.86 12.29
N ASP A 623 -35.01 -26.92 12.47
CA ASP A 623 -36.02 -26.72 11.42
C ASP A 623 -36.15 -25.27 10.97
N LYS A 624 -35.84 -24.31 11.84
CA LYS A 624 -35.88 -22.87 11.56
C LYS A 624 -34.50 -22.26 11.36
N ARG A 625 -33.42 -23.01 11.63
CA ARG A 625 -32.05 -22.52 11.59
C ARG A 625 -31.69 -21.91 10.25
N GLY A 626 -31.21 -20.67 10.26
CA GLY A 626 -30.92 -19.87 9.07
C GLY A 626 -31.93 -18.74 8.86
N LYS A 627 -33.09 -18.72 9.54
CA LYS A 627 -34.08 -17.63 9.41
C LYS A 627 -33.53 -16.29 9.86
N THR A 628 -32.81 -16.27 10.99
CA THR A 628 -32.15 -15.06 11.49
C THR A 628 -31.17 -14.50 10.47
N GLN A 629 -30.35 -15.36 9.85
CA GLN A 629 -29.43 -14.93 8.79
C GLN A 629 -30.16 -14.38 7.57
N SER A 630 -31.20 -15.08 7.08
CA SER A 630 -31.95 -14.58 5.92
C SER A 630 -32.59 -13.23 6.22
N ALA A 631 -33.18 -13.05 7.40
CA ALA A 631 -33.84 -11.81 7.78
C ALA A 631 -32.85 -10.63 7.80
N ILE A 632 -31.67 -10.82 8.38
CA ILE A 632 -30.63 -9.79 8.44
C ILE A 632 -30.11 -9.45 7.04
N TYR A 633 -29.88 -10.46 6.20
CA TYR A 633 -29.45 -10.20 4.82
C TYR A 633 -30.52 -9.54 3.96
N VAL A 634 -31.80 -9.84 4.17
CA VAL A 634 -32.90 -9.09 3.53
C VAL A 634 -32.90 -7.62 3.93
N VAL A 635 -32.73 -7.32 5.23
CA VAL A 635 -32.63 -5.92 5.71
C VAL A 635 -31.40 -5.23 5.12
N ARG A 636 -30.26 -5.91 5.07
CA ARG A 636 -29.04 -5.40 4.46
C ARG A 636 -29.25 -5.09 2.98
N THR A 637 -29.80 -6.02 2.20
CA THR A 637 -30.07 -5.81 0.76
C THR A 637 -31.07 -4.67 0.54
N ALA A 638 -32.10 -4.54 1.38
CA ALA A 638 -33.04 -3.42 1.31
C ALA A 638 -32.33 -2.05 1.49
N LEU A 639 -31.34 -1.96 2.39
CA LEU A 639 -30.58 -0.72 2.56
C LEU A 639 -29.50 -0.52 1.50
N VAL A 640 -28.98 -1.58 0.87
CA VAL A 640 -28.14 -1.47 -0.34
C VAL A 640 -28.93 -0.82 -1.47
N ILE A 641 -30.17 -1.28 -1.72
CA ILE A 641 -31.06 -0.68 -2.72
C ILE A 641 -31.31 0.80 -2.42
N PHE A 642 -31.51 1.17 -1.15
CA PHE A 642 -31.66 2.58 -0.77
C PHE A 642 -30.39 3.40 -1.06
N GLY A 643 -29.20 2.86 -0.81
CA GLY A 643 -27.93 3.52 -1.12
C GLY A 643 -27.69 3.69 -2.62
N GLU A 644 -28.04 2.68 -3.42
CA GLU A 644 -27.98 2.74 -4.89
C GLU A 644 -28.98 3.75 -5.45
N LEU A 645 -30.23 3.77 -4.96
CA LEU A 645 -31.23 4.77 -5.31
C LEU A 645 -30.74 6.18 -4.98
N LEU A 646 -30.19 6.38 -3.79
CA LEU A 646 -29.66 7.67 -3.37
C LEU A 646 -28.54 8.13 -4.32
N THR A 647 -27.59 7.26 -4.65
CA THR A 647 -26.47 7.62 -5.54
C THR A 647 -26.93 7.83 -6.98
N GLY A 648 -27.70 6.90 -7.54
CA GLY A 648 -28.12 6.92 -8.95
C GLY A 648 -29.07 8.06 -9.31
N PHE A 649 -29.99 8.44 -8.40
CA PHE A 649 -30.86 9.60 -8.61
C PHE A 649 -30.20 10.93 -8.27
N CYS A 650 -29.29 10.96 -7.27
CA CYS A 650 -28.70 12.23 -6.82
C CYS A 650 -27.44 12.62 -7.61
N PHE A 651 -26.73 11.70 -8.27
CA PHE A 651 -25.61 12.00 -9.18
C PHE A 651 -26.03 11.84 -10.65
N ASN A 652 -27.10 12.53 -11.07
CA ASN A 652 -27.60 12.49 -12.45
C ASN A 652 -27.68 13.88 -13.11
N GLY A 653 -27.08 14.91 -12.50
CA GLY A 653 -27.05 16.24 -13.10
C GLY A 653 -26.02 16.37 -14.22
N GLU A 654 -26.07 17.50 -14.92
CA GLU A 654 -25.18 17.83 -16.05
C GLU A 654 -23.68 17.69 -15.69
N ASP A 655 -23.27 18.13 -14.49
CA ASP A 655 -21.89 18.01 -13.98
C ASP A 655 -21.39 16.56 -13.83
N TYR A 656 -22.31 15.62 -13.60
CA TYR A 656 -22.02 14.18 -13.50
C TYR A 656 -22.31 13.43 -14.79
N GLY A 657 -22.74 14.17 -15.82
CA GLY A 657 -22.98 13.63 -17.14
C GLY A 657 -24.35 13.03 -17.38
N GLY A 658 -25.32 13.30 -16.50
CA GLY A 658 -26.72 12.87 -16.64
C GLY A 658 -27.63 13.98 -17.16
N ASP A 659 -28.91 13.65 -17.29
CA ASP A 659 -29.92 14.51 -17.94
C ASP A 659 -30.77 15.32 -16.95
N PHE A 660 -30.55 15.17 -15.64
CA PHE A 660 -31.38 15.84 -14.64
C PHE A 660 -30.97 17.30 -14.48
N ASN A 661 -31.96 18.15 -14.23
CA ASN A 661 -31.74 19.56 -13.91
C ASN A 661 -31.27 19.79 -12.45
N PHE A 662 -31.03 18.72 -11.69
CA PHE A 662 -30.54 18.76 -10.32
C PHE A 662 -29.53 17.63 -10.08
N SER A 663 -28.59 17.87 -9.17
CA SER A 663 -27.71 16.86 -8.59
C SER A 663 -27.35 17.27 -7.16
N LEU A 664 -26.99 16.28 -6.34
CA LEU A 664 -26.26 16.54 -5.11
C LEU A 664 -24.77 16.59 -5.41
N SER A 665 -24.06 17.48 -4.72
CA SER A 665 -22.61 17.41 -4.67
C SER A 665 -22.16 16.20 -3.84
N PHE A 666 -20.96 15.69 -4.11
CA PHE A 666 -20.39 14.58 -3.35
C PHE A 666 -20.33 14.83 -1.83
N PRO A 667 -19.89 16.00 -1.33
CA PRO A 667 -19.94 16.31 0.10
C PRO A 667 -21.37 16.28 0.68
N GLN A 668 -22.38 16.77 -0.04
CA GLN A 668 -23.77 16.73 0.41
C GLN A 668 -24.26 15.28 0.57
N LEU A 669 -23.91 14.39 -0.35
CA LEU A 669 -24.21 12.96 -0.21
C LEU A 669 -23.53 12.37 1.02
N MET A 670 -22.26 12.69 1.25
CA MET A 670 -21.52 12.21 2.43
C MET A 670 -22.12 12.70 3.75
N ILE A 671 -22.66 13.92 3.80
CA ILE A 671 -23.42 14.42 4.96
C ILE A 671 -24.65 13.54 5.20
N ILE A 672 -25.42 13.24 4.16
CA ILE A 672 -26.63 12.40 4.27
C ILE A 672 -26.24 11.02 4.83
N VAL A 673 -25.23 10.37 4.24
CA VAL A 673 -24.78 9.04 4.68
C VAL A 673 -24.24 9.08 6.12
N THR A 674 -23.52 10.13 6.50
CA THR A 674 -23.05 10.35 7.89
C THR A 674 -24.22 10.41 8.86
N VAL A 675 -25.23 11.24 8.56
CA VAL A 675 -26.43 11.40 9.41
C VAL A 675 -27.21 10.11 9.53
N LEU A 676 -27.37 9.35 8.45
CA LEU A 676 -28.05 8.06 8.45
C LEU A 676 -27.28 6.98 9.24
N SER A 677 -25.96 7.09 9.32
CA SER A 677 -25.10 6.11 10.02
C SER A 677 -24.93 6.41 11.52
N LEU A 678 -25.06 7.68 11.95
CA LEU A 678 -24.90 8.09 13.35
C LEU A 678 -25.75 7.30 14.37
N PRO A 679 -27.04 6.98 14.11
CA PRO A 679 -27.85 6.21 15.04
C PRO A 679 -27.30 4.81 15.34
N VAL A 680 -26.44 4.24 14.48
CA VAL A 680 -25.88 2.90 14.70
C VAL A 680 -25.06 2.83 15.99
N LEU A 681 -24.34 3.90 16.36
CA LEU A 681 -23.53 3.93 17.59
C LEU A 681 -24.37 3.70 18.86
N PRO A 682 -25.39 4.51 19.18
CA PRO A 682 -26.24 4.26 20.35
C PRO A 682 -27.03 2.95 20.19
N MET A 683 -27.45 2.57 18.99
CA MET A 683 -28.18 1.31 18.78
C MET A 683 -27.33 0.09 19.14
N THR A 684 -26.06 0.06 18.69
CA THR A 684 -25.09 -0.98 19.05
C THR A 684 -24.84 -1.03 20.56
N TRP A 685 -24.71 0.13 21.22
CA TRP A 685 -24.38 0.17 22.65
C TRP A 685 -25.56 -0.08 23.59
N TYR A 686 -26.80 0.20 23.20
CA TYR A 686 -27.95 0.00 24.08
C TYR A 686 -28.73 -1.28 23.76
N PHE A 687 -28.82 -1.70 22.49
CA PHE A 687 -29.72 -2.78 22.10
C PHE A 687 -29.03 -4.14 21.86
N ILE A 688 -27.75 -4.17 21.48
CA ILE A 688 -27.03 -5.45 21.25
C ILE A 688 -26.57 -6.03 22.58
N HIS A 689 -27.27 -7.01 23.14
CA HIS A 689 -26.85 -7.65 24.39
C HIS A 689 -25.74 -8.68 24.13
N GLU A 690 -24.67 -8.59 24.92
CA GLU A 690 -23.52 -9.49 24.86
C GLU A 690 -23.08 -9.82 26.29
N GLU A 691 -22.75 -11.09 26.55
CA GLU A 691 -22.21 -11.51 27.84
C GLU A 691 -20.72 -11.17 27.95
N LYS A 692 -20.27 -10.90 29.18
CA LYS A 692 -18.84 -10.64 29.40
C LYS A 692 -18.05 -11.93 29.26
N SER A 693 -16.95 -11.86 28.52
CA SER A 693 -16.04 -12.97 28.26
C SER A 693 -14.62 -12.63 28.70
N GLU A 694 -13.89 -13.64 29.16
CA GLU A 694 -12.47 -13.51 29.47
C GLU A 694 -11.62 -13.57 28.20
N PRO A 695 -10.45 -12.91 28.16
CA PRO A 695 -9.55 -12.99 27.02
C PRO A 695 -9.13 -14.43 26.71
N ALA A 696 -9.27 -14.85 25.46
CA ALA A 696 -8.84 -16.19 25.04
C ALA A 696 -7.31 -16.32 25.13
N ASN A 697 -6.83 -17.52 25.46
CA ASN A 697 -5.42 -17.83 25.31
C ASN A 697 -5.10 -17.95 23.82
N PHE A 698 -4.51 -16.91 23.23
CA PHE A 698 -4.24 -16.83 21.79
C PHE A 698 -3.52 -18.06 21.23
N ARG A 699 -2.57 -18.65 21.96
CA ARG A 699 -1.85 -19.84 21.49
C ARG A 699 -2.77 -21.05 21.42
N GLN A 700 -3.60 -21.24 22.43
CA GLN A 700 -4.59 -22.31 22.44
C GLN A 700 -5.63 -22.08 21.34
N TYR A 701 -6.18 -20.86 21.25
CA TYR A 701 -7.13 -20.50 20.21
C TYR A 701 -6.61 -20.77 18.80
N ILE A 702 -5.36 -20.37 18.48
CA ILE A 702 -4.77 -20.63 17.15
C ILE A 702 -4.54 -22.13 16.92
N ASN A 703 -4.19 -22.91 17.95
CA ASN A 703 -4.09 -24.36 17.82
C ASN A 703 -5.47 -24.99 17.56
N ASP A 704 -6.50 -24.58 18.30
CA ASP A 704 -7.87 -25.08 18.15
C ASP A 704 -8.43 -24.69 16.78
N PHE A 705 -8.16 -23.47 16.32
CA PHE A 705 -8.51 -22.98 14.99
C PHE A 705 -7.76 -23.76 13.89
N TRP A 706 -6.48 -24.06 14.08
CA TRP A 706 -5.71 -24.92 13.17
C TRP A 706 -6.25 -26.36 13.13
N ASP A 707 -6.60 -26.93 14.27
CA ASP A 707 -7.19 -28.27 14.33
C ASP A 707 -8.58 -28.31 13.66
N LEU A 708 -9.35 -27.23 13.78
CA LEU A 708 -10.61 -27.02 13.06
C LEU A 708 -10.37 -26.90 11.54
N MET A 709 -9.36 -26.15 11.10
CA MET A 709 -8.94 -26.08 9.69
C MET A 709 -8.51 -27.43 9.13
N CYS A 710 -7.92 -28.29 9.96
CA CYS A 710 -7.55 -29.66 9.60
C CYS A 710 -8.75 -30.61 9.56
N SER A 711 -9.93 -30.20 10.03
CA SER A 711 -11.13 -31.04 9.99
C SER A 711 -11.68 -31.16 8.58
N ARG A 712 -12.18 -32.36 8.25
CA ARG A 712 -12.73 -32.65 6.92
C ARG A 712 -13.85 -31.72 6.50
N ALA A 713 -14.72 -31.35 7.43
CA ALA A 713 -15.84 -30.46 7.13
C ALA A 713 -15.36 -29.07 6.67
N VAL A 714 -14.36 -28.51 7.34
CA VAL A 714 -13.91 -27.14 7.09
C VAL A 714 -13.09 -27.05 5.81
N TYR A 715 -12.07 -27.89 5.62
CA TYR A 715 -11.24 -27.79 4.41
C TYR A 715 -12.03 -28.14 3.14
N GLN A 716 -13.05 -29.01 3.20
CA GLN A 716 -13.89 -29.31 2.04
C GLN A 716 -14.75 -28.13 1.64
N VAL A 717 -15.38 -27.45 2.62
CA VAL A 717 -16.20 -26.27 2.34
C VAL A 717 -15.34 -25.10 1.88
N ILE A 718 -14.14 -24.92 2.42
CA ILE A 718 -13.18 -23.92 1.92
C ILE A 718 -12.78 -24.23 0.47
N ALA A 719 -12.39 -25.47 0.18
CA ALA A 719 -12.00 -25.86 -1.17
C ALA A 719 -13.14 -25.68 -2.16
N TYR A 720 -14.37 -26.04 -1.77
CA TYR A 720 -15.56 -25.75 -2.58
C TYR A 720 -15.71 -24.25 -2.85
N ASN A 721 -15.78 -23.40 -1.82
CA ASN A 721 -15.98 -21.96 -1.99
C ASN A 721 -14.87 -21.32 -2.83
N PHE A 722 -13.63 -21.78 -2.70
CA PHE A 722 -12.51 -21.27 -3.48
C PHE A 722 -12.56 -21.73 -4.94
N PHE A 723 -12.48 -23.03 -5.19
CA PHE A 723 -12.37 -23.56 -6.56
C PHE A 723 -13.67 -23.39 -7.34
N ALA A 724 -14.84 -23.69 -6.74
CA ALA A 724 -16.10 -23.42 -7.40
C ALA A 724 -16.30 -21.91 -7.62
N GLY A 725 -15.90 -21.08 -6.64
CA GLY A 725 -15.98 -19.62 -6.75
C GLY A 725 -15.16 -19.06 -7.91
N ILE A 726 -13.94 -19.57 -8.15
CA ILE A 726 -13.12 -19.16 -9.31
C ILE A 726 -13.89 -19.43 -10.62
N PHE A 727 -14.27 -20.69 -10.86
CA PHE A 727 -14.86 -21.07 -12.15
C PHE A 727 -16.28 -20.54 -12.34
N ASN A 728 -17.04 -20.35 -11.27
CA ASN A 728 -18.40 -19.77 -11.33
C ASN A 728 -18.38 -18.26 -11.59
N THR A 729 -17.26 -17.58 -11.37
CA THR A 729 -17.16 -16.12 -11.54
C THR A 729 -16.23 -15.68 -12.66
N ILE A 730 -15.80 -16.63 -13.50
CA ILE A 730 -15.24 -16.32 -14.81
C ILE A 730 -16.33 -15.61 -15.62
N THR A 731 -15.95 -14.55 -16.32
CA THR A 731 -16.84 -13.76 -17.18
C THR A 731 -16.26 -13.71 -18.59
N TYR A 732 -16.71 -12.76 -19.41
CA TYR A 732 -16.14 -12.47 -20.73
C TYR A 732 -16.02 -10.96 -20.94
N THR A 733 -14.92 -10.56 -21.57
CA THR A 733 -14.48 -9.18 -21.80
C THR A 733 -15.43 -8.38 -22.70
N ALA A 734 -16.14 -9.05 -23.61
CA ALA A 734 -17.07 -8.39 -24.53
C ALA A 734 -18.36 -7.85 -23.88
N SER A 735 -18.69 -8.27 -22.66
CA SER A 735 -19.99 -7.95 -22.03
C SER A 735 -20.31 -6.45 -21.99
N SER A 736 -19.33 -5.63 -21.64
CA SER A 736 -19.47 -4.16 -21.59
C SER A 736 -19.54 -3.53 -23.00
N PRO A 737 -18.60 -3.82 -23.93
CA PRO A 737 -18.70 -3.35 -25.31
C PRO A 737 -20.01 -3.73 -26.02
N VAL A 738 -20.51 -4.95 -25.82
CA VAL A 738 -21.81 -5.38 -26.39
C VAL A 738 -22.94 -4.53 -25.82
N ALA A 739 -22.97 -4.31 -24.50
CA ALA A 739 -23.96 -3.48 -23.85
C ALA A 739 -23.96 -2.04 -24.37
N SER A 740 -22.77 -1.44 -24.57
CA SER A 740 -22.66 -0.04 -24.99
C SER A 740 -22.85 0.19 -26.49
N TYR A 741 -22.25 -0.66 -27.34
CA TYR A 741 -22.16 -0.39 -28.78
C TYR A 741 -23.14 -1.20 -29.63
N MET A 742 -23.53 -2.41 -29.19
CA MET A 742 -24.47 -3.25 -29.96
C MET A 742 -25.91 -3.08 -29.47
N VAL A 743 -26.10 -2.73 -28.19
CA VAL A 743 -27.42 -2.66 -27.54
C VAL A 743 -27.79 -1.24 -27.07
N ASP A 744 -26.82 -0.32 -27.05
CA ASP A 744 -26.97 1.08 -26.64
C ASP A 744 -27.51 1.26 -25.20
N VAL A 745 -27.14 0.38 -24.25
CA VAL A 745 -27.63 0.45 -22.86
C VAL A 745 -27.29 1.81 -22.23
N THR A 746 -28.32 2.52 -21.77
CA THR A 746 -28.14 3.81 -21.09
C THR A 746 -27.76 3.62 -19.62
N PRO A 747 -26.98 4.54 -19.02
CA PRO A 747 -26.60 4.46 -17.60
C PRO A 747 -27.78 4.40 -16.64
N ILE A 748 -28.88 5.11 -16.95
CA ILE A 748 -30.11 5.08 -16.15
C ILE A 748 -30.78 3.70 -16.18
N ASN A 749 -30.83 3.05 -17.35
CA ASN A 749 -31.41 1.71 -17.47
C ASN A 749 -30.53 0.65 -16.81
N SER A 750 -29.20 0.81 -16.84
CA SER A 750 -28.27 0.00 -16.05
C SER A 750 -28.54 0.14 -14.55
N THR A 751 -28.70 1.38 -14.06
CA THR A 751 -28.98 1.65 -12.64
C THR A 751 -30.32 1.05 -12.21
N VAL A 752 -31.37 1.18 -13.03
CA VAL A 752 -32.68 0.55 -12.77
C VAL A 752 -32.56 -0.97 -12.79
N SER A 753 -31.76 -1.54 -13.69
CA SER A 753 -31.47 -2.97 -13.74
C SER A 753 -30.79 -3.47 -12.46
N ASP A 754 -29.83 -2.73 -11.90
CA ASP A 754 -29.17 -3.08 -10.63
C ASP A 754 -30.14 -3.09 -9.44
N ILE A 755 -31.05 -2.11 -9.39
CA ILE A 755 -32.11 -2.06 -8.37
C ILE A 755 -33.04 -3.28 -8.47
N LEU A 756 -33.51 -3.61 -9.68
CA LEU A 756 -34.37 -4.77 -9.92
C LEU A 756 -33.63 -6.08 -9.62
N SER A 757 -32.35 -6.13 -9.94
CA SER A 757 -31.42 -7.22 -9.64
C SER A 757 -31.35 -7.47 -8.13
N ASN A 758 -31.10 -6.43 -7.33
CA ASN A 758 -31.07 -6.53 -5.87
C ASN A 758 -32.43 -6.94 -5.27
N LEU A 759 -33.55 -6.50 -5.85
CA LEU A 759 -34.89 -6.93 -5.43
C LEU A 759 -35.12 -8.43 -5.66
N LEU A 760 -34.70 -8.96 -6.82
CA LEU A 760 -34.81 -10.39 -7.12
C LEU A 760 -33.81 -11.23 -6.31
N PHE A 761 -32.62 -10.71 -6.06
CA PHE A 761 -31.67 -11.32 -5.12
C PHE A 761 -32.28 -11.46 -3.72
N MET A 762 -32.86 -10.38 -3.19
CA MET A 762 -33.59 -10.36 -1.92
C MET A 762 -34.76 -11.35 -1.93
N ALA A 763 -35.52 -11.42 -3.04
CA ALA A 763 -36.60 -12.39 -3.20
C ALA A 763 -36.08 -13.83 -3.15
N GLY A 764 -34.93 -14.13 -3.77
CA GLY A 764 -34.24 -15.41 -3.67
C GLY A 764 -33.96 -15.79 -2.22
N ILE A 765 -33.38 -14.88 -1.44
CA ILE A 765 -33.12 -15.09 0.01
C ILE A 765 -34.43 -15.38 0.77
N MET A 766 -35.48 -14.59 0.52
CA MET A 766 -36.79 -14.76 1.18
C MET A 766 -37.45 -16.10 0.82
N ILE A 767 -37.38 -16.52 -0.44
CA ILE A 767 -37.89 -17.82 -0.92
C ILE A 767 -37.18 -18.95 -0.19
N THR A 768 -35.85 -18.91 -0.11
CA THR A 768 -35.07 -19.93 0.60
C THR A 768 -35.37 -19.93 2.09
N SER A 769 -35.55 -18.76 2.71
CA SER A 769 -35.90 -18.66 4.14
C SER A 769 -37.28 -19.24 4.45
N LYS A 770 -38.26 -19.03 3.57
CA LYS A 770 -39.64 -19.44 3.78
C LYS A 770 -39.90 -20.91 3.44
N TRP A 771 -39.29 -21.39 2.35
CA TRP A 771 -39.58 -22.73 1.81
C TRP A 771 -38.34 -23.61 1.61
N GLY A 772 -37.14 -23.03 1.57
CA GLY A 772 -35.92 -23.71 1.15
C GLY A 772 -34.94 -24.15 2.24
N LEU A 773 -35.27 -23.97 3.53
CA LEU A 773 -34.38 -24.34 4.65
C LEU A 773 -34.04 -25.84 4.75
N HIS A 774 -34.80 -26.68 4.04
CA HIS A 774 -34.63 -28.13 3.98
C HIS A 774 -34.27 -28.66 2.59
N TRP A 775 -34.02 -27.77 1.62
CA TRP A 775 -33.63 -28.19 0.28
C TRP A 775 -32.19 -28.71 0.25
N ASN A 776 -31.95 -29.70 -0.60
CA ASN A 776 -30.59 -30.20 -0.81
C ASN A 776 -29.74 -29.11 -1.48
N TRP A 777 -28.68 -28.68 -0.79
CA TRP A 777 -27.83 -27.57 -1.22
C TRP A 777 -27.18 -27.81 -2.58
N ARG A 778 -26.67 -29.02 -2.83
CA ARG A 778 -26.02 -29.36 -4.10
C ARG A 778 -26.98 -29.29 -5.28
N TRP A 779 -28.16 -29.90 -5.11
CA TRP A 779 -29.18 -29.91 -6.17
C TRP A 779 -29.74 -28.53 -6.44
N MET A 780 -29.85 -27.68 -5.41
CA MET A 780 -30.33 -26.33 -5.58
C MET A 780 -29.35 -25.50 -6.40
N ILE A 781 -28.05 -25.56 -6.11
CA ILE A 781 -27.01 -24.83 -6.86
C ILE A 781 -26.96 -25.32 -8.31
N LEU A 782 -27.07 -26.63 -8.55
CA LEU A 782 -27.12 -27.19 -9.91
C LEU A 782 -28.39 -26.75 -10.67
N ALA A 783 -29.57 -26.87 -10.06
CA ALA A 783 -30.83 -26.53 -10.72
C ALA A 783 -30.93 -25.03 -11.02
N THR A 784 -30.55 -24.19 -10.06
CA THR A 784 -30.51 -22.73 -10.23
C THR A 784 -29.49 -22.33 -11.28
N GLY A 785 -28.26 -22.84 -11.20
CA GLY A 785 -27.21 -22.58 -12.20
C GLY A 785 -27.59 -23.03 -13.60
N ALA A 786 -28.24 -24.20 -13.76
CA ALA A 786 -28.68 -24.68 -15.06
C ALA A 786 -29.73 -23.76 -15.71
N VAL A 787 -30.68 -23.24 -14.91
CA VAL A 787 -31.67 -22.26 -15.39
C VAL A 787 -30.97 -20.97 -15.84
N VAL A 788 -30.00 -20.50 -15.06
CA VAL A 788 -29.20 -19.31 -15.40
C VAL A 788 -28.50 -19.48 -16.74
N ILE A 789 -27.73 -20.55 -16.91
CA ILE A 789 -27.00 -20.82 -18.14
C ILE A 789 -27.95 -20.87 -19.35
N VAL A 790 -29.08 -21.58 -19.24
CA VAL A 790 -30.01 -21.72 -20.37
C VAL A 790 -30.64 -20.38 -20.77
N VAL A 791 -31.11 -19.59 -19.80
CA VAL A 791 -31.79 -18.33 -20.10
C VAL A 791 -30.80 -17.26 -20.58
N ASP A 792 -29.69 -17.09 -19.87
CA ASP A 792 -28.72 -16.04 -20.17
C ASP A 792 -27.95 -16.34 -21.46
N CYS A 793 -27.54 -17.59 -21.69
CA CYS A 793 -26.88 -17.98 -22.94
C CYS A 793 -27.79 -17.81 -24.15
N ALA A 794 -29.08 -18.17 -24.04
CA ALA A 794 -30.02 -18.03 -25.16
C ALA A 794 -30.18 -16.57 -25.57
N VAL A 795 -30.32 -15.67 -24.59
CA VAL A 795 -30.47 -14.23 -24.86
C VAL A 795 -29.19 -13.60 -25.35
N ALA A 796 -28.05 -13.89 -24.71
CA ALA A 796 -26.77 -13.37 -25.15
C ALA A 796 -26.48 -13.76 -26.61
N MET A 797 -26.74 -15.01 -27.00
CA MET A 797 -26.55 -15.47 -28.37
C MET A 797 -27.52 -14.79 -29.37
N MET A 798 -28.79 -14.59 -28.99
CA MET A 798 -29.74 -13.87 -29.85
C MET A 798 -29.35 -12.40 -30.08
N VAL A 799 -28.76 -11.75 -29.07
CA VAL A 799 -28.28 -10.36 -29.17
C VAL A 799 -27.02 -10.27 -30.02
N VAL A 800 -26.02 -11.12 -29.74
CA VAL A 800 -24.74 -11.14 -30.48
C VAL A 800 -24.97 -11.42 -31.97
N TRP A 801 -25.84 -12.37 -32.30
CA TRP A 801 -26.16 -12.71 -33.69
C TRP A 801 -27.19 -11.81 -34.38
N ASP A 802 -27.58 -10.70 -33.75
CA ASP A 802 -28.51 -9.70 -34.31
C ASP A 802 -29.89 -10.28 -34.67
N VAL A 803 -30.36 -11.28 -33.90
CA VAL A 803 -31.72 -11.83 -34.05
C VAL A 803 -32.72 -10.86 -33.44
N PHE A 804 -32.40 -10.31 -32.26
CA PHE A 804 -33.20 -9.29 -31.58
C PHE A 804 -32.34 -8.52 -30.57
N ARG A 805 -32.24 -7.19 -30.74
CA ARG A 805 -31.46 -6.30 -29.87
C ARG A 805 -32.37 -5.26 -29.23
N ASN A 806 -32.43 -5.29 -27.90
CA ASN A 806 -33.15 -4.31 -27.09
C ASN A 806 -32.50 -4.24 -25.71
N GLN A 807 -32.38 -3.04 -25.13
CA GLN A 807 -31.75 -2.83 -23.83
C GLN A 807 -32.35 -3.70 -22.72
N TRP A 808 -33.68 -3.80 -22.64
CA TRP A 808 -34.35 -4.63 -21.63
C TRP A 808 -34.30 -6.12 -21.95
N PHE A 809 -34.11 -6.48 -23.22
CA PHE A 809 -33.86 -7.86 -23.61
C PHE A 809 -32.46 -8.30 -23.15
N TRP A 810 -31.43 -7.47 -23.28
CA TRP A 810 -30.08 -7.75 -22.78
C TRP A 810 -29.99 -7.71 -21.25
N LEU A 811 -30.59 -6.69 -20.61
CA LEU A 811 -30.56 -6.53 -19.14
C LEU A 811 -31.50 -7.48 -18.40
N GLY A 812 -32.53 -8.00 -19.07
CA GLY A 812 -33.57 -8.84 -18.48
C GLY A 812 -33.06 -10.15 -17.84
N PRO A 813 -32.30 -11.00 -18.57
CA PRO A 813 -31.75 -12.23 -18.01
C PRO A 813 -30.85 -12.00 -16.79
N PRO A 814 -29.86 -11.08 -16.80
CA PRO A 814 -29.07 -10.76 -15.61
C PRO A 814 -29.93 -10.42 -14.39
N ILE A 815 -31.03 -9.65 -14.57
CA ILE A 815 -31.99 -9.35 -13.49
C ILE A 815 -32.63 -10.65 -12.98
N VAL A 816 -33.23 -11.46 -13.86
CA VAL A 816 -33.95 -12.69 -13.48
C VAL A 816 -33.03 -13.71 -12.81
N VAL A 817 -31.78 -13.79 -13.26
CA VAL A 817 -30.72 -14.66 -12.74
C VAL A 817 -30.31 -14.31 -11.30
N GLN A 818 -30.60 -13.10 -10.83
CA GLN A 818 -30.31 -12.74 -9.43
C GLN A 818 -31.13 -13.52 -8.41
N LEU A 819 -32.35 -13.95 -8.77
CA LEU A 819 -33.15 -14.80 -7.89
C LEU A 819 -32.45 -16.14 -7.60
N PRO A 820 -32.07 -16.95 -8.61
CA PRO A 820 -31.29 -18.16 -8.39
C PRO A 820 -29.92 -17.87 -7.73
N TYR A 821 -29.26 -16.76 -8.08
CA TYR A 821 -28.01 -16.36 -7.42
C TYR A 821 -28.21 -16.11 -5.91
N GLY A 822 -29.27 -15.42 -5.51
CA GLY A 822 -29.63 -15.19 -4.10
C GLY A 822 -29.90 -16.48 -3.33
N VAL A 823 -30.52 -17.48 -3.99
CA VAL A 823 -30.71 -18.82 -3.42
C VAL A 823 -29.37 -19.53 -3.20
N GLY A 824 -28.47 -19.52 -4.19
CA GLY A 824 -27.16 -20.14 -4.08
C GLY A 824 -26.27 -19.46 -3.04
N TRP A 825 -26.27 -18.12 -3.04
CA TRP A 825 -25.48 -17.31 -2.12
C TRP A 825 -25.89 -17.54 -0.66
N ILE A 826 -27.19 -17.49 -0.33
CA ILE A 826 -27.61 -17.70 1.07
C ILE A 826 -27.28 -19.11 1.57
N ILE A 827 -27.37 -20.13 0.70
CA ILE A 827 -26.98 -21.51 1.05
C ILE A 827 -25.49 -21.59 1.42
N SER A 828 -24.62 -20.85 0.71
CA SER A 828 -23.19 -20.77 1.05
C SER A 828 -22.93 -20.13 2.42
N THR A 829 -23.86 -19.31 2.92
CA THR A 829 -23.76 -18.72 4.27
C THR A 829 -24.34 -19.63 5.37
N TYR A 830 -25.33 -20.48 5.05
CA TYR A 830 -25.92 -21.42 6.01
C TYR A 830 -24.94 -22.49 6.46
N VAL A 831 -24.07 -22.97 5.56
CA VAL A 831 -23.04 -23.96 5.93
C VAL A 831 -22.07 -23.41 6.98
N VAL A 832 -21.80 -22.09 6.97
CA VAL A 832 -20.89 -21.45 7.93
C VAL A 832 -21.40 -21.53 9.36
N VAL A 833 -22.71 -21.41 9.58
CA VAL A 833 -23.35 -21.55 10.91
C VAL A 833 -23.09 -22.91 11.51
N GLU A 834 -23.06 -23.94 10.68
CA GLU A 834 -22.84 -25.32 11.12
C GLU A 834 -21.35 -25.65 11.31
N LEU A 835 -20.44 -24.88 10.71
CA LEU A 835 -18.99 -25.04 10.85
C LEU A 835 -18.41 -24.25 12.02
N ALA A 836 -18.97 -23.07 12.29
CA ALA A 836 -18.54 -22.21 13.39
C ALA A 836 -18.71 -22.92 14.73
N GLN A 837 -17.68 -22.88 15.57
CA GLN A 837 -17.73 -23.40 16.93
C GLN A 837 -17.85 -22.25 17.92
N VAL A 838 -18.31 -22.56 19.13
CA VAL A 838 -18.43 -21.57 20.19
C VAL A 838 -17.06 -20.95 20.46
N GLY A 839 -16.95 -19.63 20.31
CA GLY A 839 -15.73 -18.87 20.53
C GLY A 839 -14.88 -18.57 19.30
N ASN A 840 -15.18 -19.15 18.12
CA ASN A 840 -14.48 -18.83 16.86
C ASN A 840 -15.42 -18.42 15.71
N GLU A 841 -16.63 -17.99 16.05
CA GLU A 841 -17.69 -17.67 15.09
C GLU A 841 -17.25 -16.57 14.11
N ALA A 842 -16.56 -15.53 14.60
CA ALA A 842 -16.10 -14.44 13.76
C ALA A 842 -14.95 -14.86 12.83
N ALA A 843 -13.98 -15.64 13.34
CA ALA A 843 -12.89 -16.12 12.50
C ALA A 843 -13.35 -17.11 11.43
N VAL A 844 -14.23 -18.06 11.75
CA VAL A 844 -14.76 -19.03 10.76
C VAL A 844 -15.62 -18.31 9.72
N TYR A 845 -16.50 -17.41 10.14
CA TYR A 845 -17.32 -16.64 9.20
C TYR A 845 -16.48 -15.71 8.34
N GLY A 846 -15.55 -14.99 8.96
CA GLY A 846 -14.59 -14.14 8.28
C GLY A 846 -13.71 -14.92 7.30
N LEU A 847 -13.30 -16.14 7.64
CA LEU A 847 -12.52 -17.00 6.75
C LEU A 847 -13.32 -17.42 5.52
N ILE A 848 -14.52 -17.99 5.68
CA ILE A 848 -15.30 -18.47 4.53
C ILE A 848 -15.65 -17.31 3.58
N THR A 849 -16.03 -16.16 4.12
CA THR A 849 -16.28 -14.96 3.30
C THR A 849 -15.02 -14.44 2.63
N THR A 850 -13.88 -14.42 3.33
CA THR A 850 -12.58 -14.07 2.74
C THR A 850 -12.25 -14.98 1.56
N VAL A 851 -12.46 -16.30 1.70
CA VAL A 851 -12.19 -17.31 0.65
C VAL A 851 -12.98 -16.98 -0.62
N SER A 852 -14.27 -16.64 -0.49
CA SER A 852 -15.09 -16.23 -1.62
C SER A 852 -14.61 -14.92 -2.25
N ASN A 853 -14.20 -13.93 -1.45
CA ASN A 853 -13.74 -12.64 -1.95
C ASN A 853 -12.40 -12.74 -2.70
N VAL A 854 -11.47 -13.60 -2.23
CA VAL A 854 -10.16 -13.78 -2.90
C VAL A 854 -10.23 -14.69 -4.12
N ALA A 855 -11.32 -15.43 -4.32
CA ALA A 855 -11.55 -16.19 -5.55
C ALA A 855 -11.82 -15.27 -6.76
N GLN A 856 -12.44 -14.10 -6.52
CA GLN A 856 -12.83 -13.16 -7.58
C GLN A 856 -11.63 -12.66 -8.42
N PRO A 857 -10.53 -12.13 -7.82
CA PRO A 857 -9.40 -11.65 -8.61
C PRO A 857 -8.72 -12.75 -9.42
N PHE A 858 -8.74 -14.01 -8.95
CA PHE A 858 -8.26 -15.14 -9.74
C PHE A 858 -9.14 -15.40 -10.96
N ALA A 859 -10.46 -15.37 -10.78
CA ALA A 859 -11.40 -15.54 -11.87
C ALA A 859 -11.22 -14.44 -12.93
N THR A 860 -10.99 -13.19 -12.51
CA THR A 860 -10.69 -12.08 -13.42
C THR A 860 -9.38 -12.31 -14.18
N SER A 861 -8.27 -12.65 -13.51
CA SER A 861 -7.00 -12.95 -14.21
C SER A 861 -7.15 -14.11 -15.20
N LEU A 862 -7.92 -15.14 -14.84
CA LEU A 862 -8.16 -16.28 -15.72
C LEU A 862 -9.07 -15.91 -16.91
N THR A 863 -10.09 -15.08 -16.69
CA THR A 863 -10.93 -14.54 -17.77
C THR A 863 -10.07 -13.82 -18.81
N LEU A 864 -9.20 -12.91 -18.38
CA LEU A 864 -8.32 -12.18 -19.28
C LEU A 864 -7.35 -13.10 -20.04
N LEU A 865 -6.82 -14.13 -19.39
CA LEU A 865 -5.94 -15.12 -20.04
C LEU A 865 -6.70 -15.95 -21.10
N MET A 866 -7.94 -16.33 -20.80
CA MET A 866 -8.77 -17.15 -21.69
C MET A 866 -9.31 -16.34 -22.87
N ASP A 867 -9.62 -15.07 -22.65
CA ASP A 867 -10.15 -14.15 -23.66
C ASP A 867 -9.05 -13.52 -24.52
N GLY A 868 -7.81 -13.43 -24.02
CA GLY A 868 -6.69 -12.79 -24.71
C GLY A 868 -6.38 -13.26 -26.14
N PRO A 869 -6.62 -14.52 -26.53
CA PRO A 869 -6.50 -14.96 -27.93
C PRO A 869 -7.55 -14.39 -28.89
N PHE A 870 -8.66 -13.84 -28.38
CA PHE A 870 -9.75 -13.26 -29.17
C PHE A 870 -9.58 -11.75 -29.27
N ASP A 871 -9.74 -11.20 -30.47
CA ASP A 871 -9.58 -9.76 -30.71
C ASP A 871 -10.94 -9.04 -30.59
N ILE A 872 -11.26 -8.67 -29.34
CA ILE A 872 -12.53 -8.04 -28.94
C ILE A 872 -12.25 -6.59 -28.52
N THR A 873 -11.78 -5.79 -29.46
CA THR A 873 -11.57 -4.35 -29.25
C THR A 873 -12.88 -3.58 -29.40
N ASN A 874 -12.99 -2.43 -28.73
CA ASN A 874 -14.17 -1.57 -28.82
C ASN A 874 -14.52 -1.20 -30.27
N ASP A 875 -13.52 -0.95 -31.10
CA ASP A 875 -13.74 -0.57 -32.50
C ASP A 875 -14.23 -1.74 -33.35
N ARG A 876 -13.69 -2.96 -33.15
CA ARG A 876 -14.24 -4.15 -33.80
C ARG A 876 -15.67 -4.47 -33.36
N VAL A 877 -15.99 -4.28 -32.08
CA VAL A 877 -17.36 -4.48 -31.58
C VAL A 877 -18.33 -3.47 -32.20
N LYS A 878 -17.89 -2.22 -32.45
CA LYS A 878 -18.69 -1.22 -33.18
C LYS A 878 -18.87 -1.56 -34.66
N GLU A 879 -17.87 -2.16 -35.30
CA GLU A 879 -17.97 -2.62 -36.69
C GLU A 879 -19.03 -3.73 -36.86
N ASP A 880 -19.28 -4.52 -35.80
CA ASP A 880 -20.32 -5.54 -35.70
C ASP A 880 -20.36 -6.51 -36.90
N ASP A 881 -19.18 -6.98 -37.31
CA ASP A 881 -19.02 -7.91 -38.43
C ASP A 881 -19.19 -9.38 -38.00
N HIS A 882 -19.15 -10.29 -38.97
CA HIS A 882 -19.29 -11.72 -38.67
C HIS A 882 -18.13 -12.27 -37.81
N SER A 883 -16.92 -11.72 -37.99
CA SER A 883 -15.73 -12.22 -37.30
C SER A 883 -15.78 -11.90 -35.80
N VAL A 884 -16.13 -10.66 -35.43
CA VAL A 884 -16.25 -10.25 -34.03
C VAL A 884 -17.40 -10.97 -33.33
N ARG A 885 -18.52 -11.22 -34.02
CA ARG A 885 -19.64 -12.03 -33.47
C ARG A 885 -19.21 -13.46 -33.16
N MET A 886 -18.34 -14.05 -33.97
CA MET A 886 -17.76 -15.37 -33.71
C MET A 886 -16.80 -15.34 -32.51
N ASP A 887 -15.91 -14.35 -32.42
CA ASP A 887 -14.98 -14.17 -31.30
C ASP A 887 -15.75 -14.01 -29.96
N ILE A 888 -16.80 -13.19 -29.95
CA ILE A 888 -17.70 -13.02 -28.79
C ILE A 888 -18.43 -14.34 -28.47
N THR A 889 -18.89 -15.08 -29.48
CA THR A 889 -19.56 -16.38 -29.28
C THR A 889 -18.65 -17.38 -28.57
N TYR A 890 -17.37 -17.44 -28.94
CA TYR A 890 -16.41 -18.34 -28.30
C TYR A 890 -16.15 -17.99 -26.83
N THR A 891 -15.96 -16.71 -26.51
CA THR A 891 -15.75 -16.27 -25.11
C THR A 891 -16.98 -16.56 -24.23
N ILE A 892 -18.20 -16.37 -24.75
CA ILE A 892 -19.44 -16.75 -24.04
C ILE A 892 -19.52 -18.27 -23.80
N ILE A 893 -19.19 -19.10 -24.79
CA ILE A 893 -19.18 -20.57 -24.64
C ILE A 893 -18.15 -21.00 -23.58
N ILE A 894 -16.97 -20.39 -23.60
CA ILE A 894 -15.90 -20.64 -22.63
C ILE A 894 -16.37 -20.31 -21.20
N MET A 895 -16.98 -19.13 -21.01
CA MET A 895 -17.53 -18.70 -19.73
C MET A 895 -18.53 -19.71 -19.18
N TYR A 896 -19.58 -20.07 -19.95
CA TYR A 896 -20.60 -21.01 -19.48
C TYR A 896 -20.07 -22.44 -19.29
N SER A 897 -19.07 -22.85 -20.08
CA SER A 897 -18.39 -24.14 -19.88
C SER A 897 -17.64 -24.17 -18.54
N CYS A 898 -16.98 -23.07 -18.18
CA CYS A 898 -16.33 -22.92 -16.86
C CYS A 898 -17.36 -22.91 -15.73
N MET A 899 -18.46 -22.18 -15.90
CA MET A 899 -19.55 -22.16 -14.93
C MET A 899 -20.12 -23.57 -14.70
N ALA A 900 -20.36 -24.35 -15.74
CA ALA A 900 -20.78 -25.75 -15.63
C ALA A 900 -19.70 -26.65 -15.00
N PHE A 901 -18.42 -26.42 -15.32
CA PHE A 901 -17.29 -27.13 -14.70
C PHE A 901 -17.19 -26.88 -13.19
N SER A 902 -17.62 -25.70 -12.70
CA SER A 902 -17.66 -25.40 -11.27
C SER A 902 -18.49 -26.43 -10.46
N TRP A 903 -19.46 -27.09 -11.10
CA TRP A 903 -20.32 -28.09 -10.44
C TRP A 903 -19.59 -29.37 -10.08
N VAL A 904 -18.42 -29.65 -10.68
CA VAL A 904 -17.55 -30.78 -10.27
C VAL A 904 -17.17 -30.65 -8.79
N PHE A 905 -17.00 -29.42 -8.30
CA PHE A 905 -16.63 -29.13 -6.92
C PHE A 905 -17.80 -29.25 -5.93
N LEU A 906 -19.06 -29.35 -6.38
CA LEU A 906 -20.22 -29.59 -5.49
C LEU A 906 -20.10 -30.88 -4.67
N TYR A 907 -19.23 -31.80 -5.09
CA TYR A 907 -18.88 -32.98 -4.32
C TYR A 907 -18.36 -32.65 -2.91
N TRP A 908 -17.64 -31.53 -2.75
CA TRP A 908 -17.09 -31.09 -1.46
C TRP A 908 -18.07 -30.31 -0.59
N LEU A 909 -19.12 -29.72 -1.15
CA LEU A 909 -20.17 -29.05 -0.38
C LEU A 909 -21.10 -30.10 0.28
N PRO A 910 -21.38 -30.09 1.59
CA PRO A 910 -22.38 -30.99 2.18
C PRO A 910 -23.77 -30.83 1.55
N LYS A 911 -24.64 -31.86 1.60
CA LYS A 911 -26.00 -31.78 1.02
C LYS A 911 -26.95 -30.97 1.89
N GLN A 912 -26.70 -30.90 3.20
CA GLN A 912 -27.56 -30.24 4.18
C GLN A 912 -26.84 -29.97 5.52
N LYS A 913 -27.48 -29.21 6.40
CA LYS A 913 -27.05 -28.93 7.79
C LYS A 913 -26.69 -30.19 8.58
N GLU A 914 -27.55 -31.22 8.55
CA GLU A 914 -27.37 -32.46 9.32
C GLU A 914 -26.10 -33.22 8.88
N GLU A 915 -25.88 -33.35 7.58
CA GLU A 915 -24.66 -33.96 7.04
C GLU A 915 -23.41 -33.13 7.40
N THR A 916 -23.54 -31.79 7.42
CA THR A 916 -22.44 -30.90 7.84
C THR A 916 -22.05 -31.16 9.30
N GLN A 917 -23.03 -31.26 10.19
CA GLN A 917 -22.79 -31.58 11.61
C GLN A 917 -22.23 -32.98 11.80
N GLU A 918 -22.72 -33.97 11.05
CA GLU A 918 -22.18 -35.33 11.09
C GLU A 918 -20.72 -35.37 10.62
N LEU A 919 -20.42 -34.66 9.53
CA LEU A 919 -19.06 -34.55 8.98
C LEU A 919 -18.12 -33.84 9.97
N LEU A 920 -18.59 -32.82 10.69
CA LEU A 920 -17.81 -32.16 11.73
C LEU A 920 -17.51 -33.09 12.92
N ARG A 921 -18.46 -33.95 13.29
CA ARG A 921 -18.30 -34.90 14.41
C ARG A 921 -17.49 -36.14 14.06
N LYS A 922 -17.62 -36.67 12.83
CA LYS A 922 -17.09 -37.99 12.42
C LYS A 922 -16.10 -37.94 11.25
N GLY A 923 -15.92 -36.79 10.59
CA GLY A 923 -15.21 -36.68 9.31
C GLY A 923 -13.69 -36.85 9.35
N GLY A 924 -13.09 -36.95 10.53
CA GLY A 924 -11.65 -37.07 10.73
C GLY A 924 -10.88 -35.76 10.47
N HIS A 925 -9.58 -35.80 10.76
CA HIS A 925 -8.68 -34.66 10.60
C HIS A 925 -7.48 -35.05 9.74
N SER A 926 -7.04 -34.13 8.87
CA SER A 926 -5.85 -34.29 8.04
C SER A 926 -5.00 -33.02 8.09
N LYS A 927 -3.86 -33.09 8.77
CA LYS A 927 -2.90 -31.97 8.83
C LYS A 927 -2.28 -31.64 7.48
N LEU A 928 -2.13 -32.63 6.61
CA LEU A 928 -1.60 -32.43 5.26
C LEU A 928 -2.57 -31.59 4.41
N ILE A 929 -3.85 -31.97 4.39
CA ILE A 929 -4.87 -31.25 3.60
C ILE A 929 -5.17 -29.88 4.23
N GLY A 930 -5.18 -29.78 5.57
CA GLY A 930 -5.26 -28.48 6.26
C GLY A 930 -4.09 -27.56 5.88
N GLY A 931 -2.86 -28.10 5.81
CA GLY A 931 -1.68 -27.35 5.35
C GLY A 931 -1.75 -26.91 3.89
N ILE A 932 -2.20 -27.78 2.99
CA ILE A 932 -2.43 -27.42 1.57
C ILE A 932 -3.51 -26.33 1.48
N THR A 933 -4.55 -26.42 2.30
CA THR A 933 -5.64 -25.43 2.36
C THR A 933 -5.13 -24.06 2.76
N VAL A 934 -4.36 -23.98 3.84
CA VAL A 934 -3.74 -22.71 4.25
C VAL A 934 -2.77 -22.20 3.19
N PHE A 935 -2.00 -23.08 2.54
CA PHE A 935 -1.05 -22.68 1.50
C PHE A 935 -1.73 -21.98 0.31
N TYR A 936 -2.75 -22.60 -0.31
CA TYR A 936 -3.39 -21.98 -1.48
C TYR A 936 -4.19 -20.73 -1.10
N LEU A 937 -4.73 -20.63 0.13
CA LEU A 937 -5.40 -19.43 0.60
C LEU A 937 -4.43 -18.27 0.85
N VAL A 938 -3.27 -18.55 1.46
CA VAL A 938 -2.22 -17.53 1.64
C VAL A 938 -1.70 -17.07 0.28
N PHE A 939 -1.45 -18.01 -0.64
CA PHE A 939 -1.13 -17.69 -2.02
C PHE A 939 -2.22 -16.83 -2.67
N ALA A 940 -3.50 -17.17 -2.43
CA ALA A 940 -4.61 -16.45 -3.03
C ALA A 940 -4.77 -15.02 -2.50
N ILE A 941 -4.57 -14.82 -1.20
CA ILE A 941 -4.55 -13.48 -0.59
C ILE A 941 -3.39 -12.66 -1.17
N ILE A 942 -2.19 -13.24 -1.26
CA ILE A 942 -1.02 -12.57 -1.85
C ILE A 942 -1.30 -12.20 -3.30
N TRP A 943 -1.84 -13.12 -4.09
CA TRP A 943 -2.20 -12.90 -5.48
C TRP A 943 -3.26 -11.82 -5.63
N SER A 944 -4.33 -11.86 -4.83
CA SER A 944 -5.39 -10.84 -4.82
C SER A 944 -4.83 -9.46 -4.50
N ILE A 945 -3.96 -9.35 -3.50
CA ILE A 945 -3.30 -8.08 -3.16
C ILE A 945 -2.42 -7.64 -4.33
N MET A 946 -1.63 -8.55 -4.89
CA MET A 946 -0.74 -8.27 -6.00
C MET A 946 -1.50 -7.81 -7.26
N THR A 947 -2.56 -8.51 -7.69
CA THR A 947 -3.32 -8.16 -8.90
C THR A 947 -4.12 -6.88 -8.72
N ASN A 948 -4.71 -6.66 -7.54
CA ASN A 948 -5.35 -5.38 -7.23
C ASN A 948 -4.33 -4.24 -7.25
N ILE A 949 -3.11 -4.45 -6.74
CA ILE A 949 -2.02 -3.48 -6.82
C ILE A 949 -1.51 -3.31 -8.26
N MET A 950 -1.42 -4.35 -9.07
CA MET A 950 -0.99 -4.23 -10.46
C MET A 950 -2.02 -3.50 -11.32
N ALA A 951 -3.31 -3.71 -11.07
CA ALA A 951 -4.37 -2.99 -11.76
C ALA A 951 -4.37 -1.49 -11.47
N ILE A 952 -3.69 -1.06 -10.39
CA ILE A 952 -3.56 0.35 -9.97
C ILE A 952 -2.61 1.16 -10.86
N PHE A 953 -1.63 0.54 -11.50
CA PHE A 953 -0.60 1.29 -12.21
C PHE A 953 -0.76 1.12 -13.72
N ASP A 954 -0.75 2.21 -14.49
CA ASP A 954 -0.87 2.17 -15.97
C ASP A 954 0.15 1.22 -16.63
N SER A 955 1.32 1.12 -16.03
CA SER A 955 2.40 0.20 -16.41
C SER A 955 2.09 -1.28 -16.27
N THR A 956 1.21 -1.63 -15.32
CA THR A 956 0.90 -3.02 -14.98
C THR A 956 -0.57 -3.37 -15.15
N SER A 957 -1.43 -2.37 -15.34
CA SER A 957 -2.86 -2.50 -15.57
C SER A 957 -3.11 -3.25 -16.87
N CYS A 958 -2.27 -3.03 -17.89
CA CYS A 958 -2.30 -3.73 -19.17
C CYS A 958 -1.77 -5.16 -19.17
N LEU A 959 -1.14 -5.62 -18.08
CA LEU A 959 -0.65 -6.99 -18.02
C LEU A 959 -1.82 -7.97 -18.18
N ILE A 960 -1.57 -9.08 -18.88
CA ILE A 960 -2.56 -10.15 -19.11
C ILE A 960 -3.24 -10.60 -17.81
N ILE A 961 -2.52 -10.54 -16.69
CA ILE A 961 -3.01 -10.95 -15.37
C ILE A 961 -3.75 -9.86 -14.58
N ALA A 962 -3.73 -8.60 -15.04
CA ALA A 962 -4.31 -7.44 -14.35
C ALA A 962 -5.48 -6.81 -15.13
N GLY A 963 -5.31 -6.51 -16.42
CA GLY A 963 -6.32 -5.87 -17.28
C GLY A 963 -6.26 -6.25 -18.77
N GLY A 964 -5.19 -6.90 -19.22
CA GLY A 964 -5.07 -7.45 -20.58
C GLY A 964 -5.20 -6.40 -21.68
N THR A 965 -5.66 -6.80 -22.87
CA THR A 965 -5.85 -5.94 -24.06
C THR A 965 -7.02 -4.95 -23.96
N GLY A 966 -7.70 -4.91 -22.80
CA GLY A 966 -8.81 -4.00 -22.53
C GLY A 966 -8.41 -2.74 -21.75
N CYS A 967 -7.12 -2.62 -21.41
CA CYS A 967 -6.48 -1.31 -21.26
C CYS A 967 -6.17 -0.77 -22.67
#